data_AF-N6U776-F1
#
_entry.id   AF-N6U776-F1
#
_cell.length_a   1.000
_cell.length_b   1.000
_cell.length_c   1.000
_cell.angle_alpha   90.00
_cell.angle_beta   90.00
_cell.angle_gamma   90.00
#
_symmetry.space_group_name_H-M   'P 1'
#
loop_
_entity.id
_entity.type
_entity.pdbx_description
1 polymer ?
#
loop_
_entity_poly.entity_id
_entity_poly.type
_entity_poly.pdbx_seq_one_letter_code
_entity_poly.pdbx_strand_id
1 'polypeptide(L)'
;MKFISRLIALAMLLPTIAFAQSSPNLSYGQVPTAGQWNGYFASKQDYLGYTPLNQAGGTMLGKLTTAASTTQSAGFSFLQGVAPASPNNGDIWLTSTGLYYQAGNITFGPIGAGTITGPATTAVGNIAKWGNTSGTALIDGGALGTAAGQNTGTSGPNVPLLNGTNTWSAPQSFSSVTVGGVTQVFPTSGNIVGGPATSNVGDLACWANGTGSLLTGCQYLNGLPNAVSRTITSRLQDVKDAGDWGVSTANADNSTQLNQAISDISAAGGGTLRLPNGVVFAQNVVIKNGVYLRGGGMNTTFIKQKNGANASTVIADGNGSLFGTIPANPIGQGTHDFGLFDLTIDGNMANNTTTAGNSCFSFWGYREIIQNVGIDNCPGTAWKSEWTDANTAMEGYVNNLTIDTCSYDGMDFGGPHDSRHSNIIVKDCGRAASNTYSGVRTYGAAGGANSFAEWSNLHPWVSTLPAAGYKYALFVDTGGTGNFIQSQFEGAISNAVRLQGYAGGTVINDSMIFAIATGPLISICSAQNLITNVNLSNTLQASPVGVVFDNSGACNPSSNTISMVENNLTGGAINFAQSGGLNQVSVRGYQSSGSAVLGTYFSELLLDSAVAPLGNIYFSNGVTLSNSTQKPAVASGFCTSPTINGNNVAGFILGVGTGCSTGTGTITLPAAPTVWQCAASDLATSGAYTVKQTAFSTTSATFANFAQSTGAAANFNSSSFIEISCRAY
;
A
#
# COMPACT_ATOMS: atom_id res chain seq x y z
N MET A 1 63.62 28.02 12.72
CA MET A 1 62.40 28.13 13.56
C MET A 1 62.68 27.95 15.06
N LYS A 2 63.57 28.77 15.65
CA LYS A 2 63.74 28.92 17.12
C LYS A 2 63.65 30.40 17.55
N PHE A 3 63.09 31.24 16.69
CA PHE A 3 62.96 32.69 16.87
C PHE A 3 61.53 33.16 17.14
N ILE A 4 60.52 32.27 17.00
CA ILE A 4 59.11 32.61 17.27
C ILE A 4 58.70 32.23 18.71
N SER A 5 59.35 31.24 19.35
CA SER A 5 59.02 30.87 20.75
C SER A 5 59.66 31.78 21.81
N ARG A 6 60.61 32.65 21.43
CA ARG A 6 61.18 33.67 22.34
C ARG A 6 60.43 35.01 22.31
N LEU A 7 59.62 35.29 21.28
CA LEU A 7 58.75 36.48 21.26
C LEU A 7 57.47 36.30 22.10
N ILE A 8 56.98 35.06 22.27
CA ILE A 8 55.78 34.80 23.08
C ILE A 8 56.09 34.76 24.59
N ALA A 9 57.31 34.39 24.98
CA ALA A 9 57.75 34.45 26.38
C ALA A 9 58.10 35.87 26.87
N LEU A 10 58.35 36.83 25.95
CA LEU A 10 58.59 38.24 26.30
C LEU A 10 57.29 39.07 26.37
N ALA A 11 56.20 38.58 25.76
CA ALA A 11 54.87 39.20 25.84
C ALA A 11 54.10 38.87 27.14
N MET A 12 54.57 37.89 27.93
CA MET A 12 53.99 37.53 29.24
C MET A 12 54.74 38.18 30.44
N LEU A 13 55.75 39.02 30.17
CA LEU A 13 56.49 39.81 31.18
C LEU A 13 56.24 41.32 31.06
N LEU A 14 55.28 41.73 30.23
CA LEU A 14 54.80 43.11 30.25
C LEU A 14 53.81 43.25 31.42
N PRO A 15 54.06 44.12 32.41
CA PRO A 15 53.03 44.45 33.39
C PRO A 15 51.82 44.94 32.60
N THR A 16 50.66 44.30 32.79
CA THR A 16 49.40 44.85 32.34
C THR A 16 49.32 46.27 32.87
N ILE A 17 49.34 47.23 31.95
CA ILE A 17 49.13 48.65 32.24
C ILE A 17 47.85 48.69 33.06
N ALA A 18 47.96 49.09 34.33
CA ALA A 18 46.79 49.33 35.16
C ALA A 18 45.90 50.32 34.39
N PHE A 19 44.72 49.85 33.97
CA PHE A 19 43.70 50.73 33.41
C PHE A 19 43.50 51.89 34.38
N ALA A 20 43.64 53.10 33.83
CA ALA A 20 43.82 54.35 34.52
C ALA A 20 42.99 54.50 35.82
N GLN A 21 43.66 54.66 36.96
CA GLN A 21 43.04 55.40 38.05
C GLN A 21 42.92 56.86 37.60
N SER A 22 41.73 57.45 37.69
CA SER A 22 41.55 58.89 37.57
C SER A 22 42.50 59.58 38.57
N SER A 23 43.46 60.35 38.06
CA SER A 23 44.26 61.25 38.90
C SER A 23 43.40 62.49 39.15
N PRO A 24 43.17 62.91 40.41
CA PRO A 24 42.31 64.06 40.70
C PRO A 24 42.89 65.42 40.25
N ASN A 25 43.94 65.42 39.42
CA ASN A 25 44.63 66.60 38.88
C ASN A 25 45.01 67.62 39.96
N LEU A 26 45.47 67.13 41.12
CA LEU A 26 46.00 67.99 42.19
C LEU A 26 47.32 68.59 41.73
N SER A 27 47.44 69.92 41.81
CA SER A 27 48.69 70.63 41.60
C SER A 27 49.54 70.61 42.88
N TYR A 28 50.86 70.60 42.73
CA TYR A 28 51.79 70.57 43.86
C TYR A 28 51.57 71.78 44.78
N GLY A 29 51.29 71.53 46.06
CA GLY A 29 51.00 72.55 47.07
C GLY A 29 49.52 72.88 47.28
N GLN A 30 48.60 72.31 46.51
CA GLN A 30 47.16 72.43 46.78
C GLN A 30 46.82 71.73 48.10
N VAL A 31 46.15 72.43 49.02
CA VAL A 31 45.57 71.86 50.25
C VAL A 31 44.05 71.77 50.07
N PRO A 32 43.49 70.60 49.72
CA PRO A 32 42.06 70.49 49.51
C PRO A 32 41.27 70.72 50.80
N THR A 33 40.14 71.40 50.70
CA THR A 33 39.15 71.46 51.80
C THR A 33 38.58 70.07 52.09
N ALA A 34 37.98 69.86 53.26
CA ALA A 34 37.33 68.59 53.60
C ALA A 34 36.28 68.17 52.55
N GLY A 35 35.53 69.12 51.98
CA GLY A 35 34.56 68.85 50.92
C GLY A 35 35.23 68.40 49.60
N GLN A 36 36.37 68.99 49.25
CA GLN A 36 37.15 68.58 48.08
C GLN A 36 37.80 67.21 48.27
N TRP A 37 38.32 66.92 49.48
CA TRP A 37 38.82 65.58 49.83
C TRP A 37 37.73 64.52 49.67
N ASN A 38 36.53 64.77 50.18
CA ASN A 38 35.40 63.85 50.04
C ASN A 38 34.99 63.69 48.56
N GLY A 39 35.03 64.76 47.77
CA GLY A 39 34.78 64.71 46.33
C GLY A 39 35.82 63.87 45.56
N TYR A 40 37.11 64.02 45.87
CA TYR A 40 38.18 63.25 45.24
C TYR A 40 38.18 61.76 45.65
N PHE A 41 37.77 61.45 46.89
CA PHE A 41 37.60 60.07 47.32
C PHE A 41 36.37 59.42 46.70
N ALA A 42 35.26 60.14 46.57
CA ALA A 42 34.07 59.65 45.90
C ALA A 42 34.35 59.32 44.42
N SER A 43 35.08 60.18 43.70
CA SER A 43 35.45 59.97 42.29
C SER A 43 36.57 58.94 42.05
N LYS A 44 37.17 58.41 43.12
CA LYS A 44 38.09 57.27 43.06
C LYS A 44 37.37 55.93 43.23
N GLN A 45 36.09 55.92 43.64
CA GLN A 45 35.29 54.70 43.89
C GLN A 45 34.64 54.14 42.61
N ASP A 46 34.74 54.86 41.50
CA ASP A 46 34.10 54.61 40.20
C ASP A 46 34.53 53.27 39.55
N TYR A 47 35.60 52.63 40.04
CA TYR A 47 36.15 51.38 39.50
C TYR A 47 35.57 50.10 40.14
N LEU A 48 34.80 50.20 41.24
CA LEU A 48 34.27 49.03 41.95
C LEU A 48 32.94 48.49 41.38
N GLY A 49 32.28 49.24 40.49
CA GLY A 49 30.98 48.86 39.91
C GLY A 49 29.80 48.95 40.88
N TYR A 50 30.01 49.46 42.10
CA TYR A 50 28.97 49.80 43.08
C TYR A 50 29.46 50.91 44.02
N THR A 51 28.54 51.65 44.64
CA THR A 51 28.85 52.64 45.68
C THR A 51 28.83 51.95 47.05
N PRO A 52 29.97 51.75 47.73
CA PRO A 52 29.96 51.17 49.07
C PRO A 52 29.28 52.10 50.06
N LEU A 53 28.44 51.55 50.95
CA LEU A 53 27.87 52.26 52.09
C LEU A 53 28.97 52.42 53.17
N ASN A 54 29.81 53.42 53.03
CA ASN A 54 30.93 53.66 53.94
C ASN A 54 30.52 54.60 55.08
N GLN A 55 29.66 54.11 55.98
CA GLN A 55 29.24 54.83 57.19
C GLN A 55 29.46 53.95 58.43
N ALA A 56 30.15 54.49 59.44
CA ALA A 56 30.17 53.91 60.78
C ALA A 56 28.89 54.33 61.51
N GLY A 57 27.88 53.46 61.48
CA GLY A 57 26.55 53.73 62.04
C GLY A 57 25.70 54.59 61.10
N GLY A 58 24.55 54.07 60.70
CA GLY A 58 23.57 54.77 59.88
C GLY A 58 22.19 54.14 60.04
N THR A 59 21.14 54.95 60.00
CA THR A 59 19.75 54.48 60.05
C THR A 59 19.15 54.56 58.65
N MET A 60 18.79 53.41 58.08
CA MET A 60 18.03 53.39 56.83
C MET A 60 16.55 53.62 57.14
N LEU A 61 16.04 54.80 56.77
CA LEU A 61 14.64 55.18 56.99
C LEU A 61 13.67 54.58 55.94
N GLY A 62 14.22 53.95 54.90
CA GLY A 62 13.47 53.30 53.84
C GLY A 62 13.85 51.83 53.66
N LYS A 63 13.09 51.10 52.83
CA LYS A 63 13.32 49.69 52.55
C LYS A 63 14.71 49.48 51.92
N LEU A 64 15.58 48.74 52.61
CA LEU A 64 16.79 48.20 51.99
C LEU A 64 16.42 46.95 51.18
N THR A 65 16.71 46.97 49.88
CA THR A 65 16.59 45.79 49.01
C THR A 65 17.99 45.37 48.61
N THR A 66 18.41 44.15 48.97
CA THR A 66 19.69 43.56 48.57
C THR A 66 19.50 42.63 47.38
N ALA A 67 20.57 42.32 46.64
CA ALA A 67 20.51 41.34 45.57
C ALA A 67 20.05 39.98 46.12
N ALA A 68 19.22 39.27 45.36
CA ALA A 68 18.80 37.91 45.72
C ALA A 68 20.02 37.01 45.88
N SER A 69 19.99 36.13 46.88
CA SER A 69 21.08 35.17 47.08
C SER A 69 21.20 34.27 45.86
N THR A 70 22.44 34.04 45.42
CA THR A 70 22.81 33.04 44.43
C THR A 70 23.64 31.95 45.09
N THR A 71 24.02 30.91 44.35
CA THR A 71 24.99 29.91 44.83
C THR A 71 26.36 30.50 45.13
N GLN A 72 26.69 31.69 44.59
CA GLN A 72 28.01 32.32 44.71
C GLN A 72 28.02 33.58 45.60
N SER A 73 26.85 34.12 45.95
CA SER A 73 26.74 35.38 46.72
C SER A 73 25.47 35.43 47.56
N ALA A 74 25.54 36.10 48.71
CA ALA A 74 24.38 36.37 49.55
C ALA A 74 24.11 37.88 49.62
N GLY A 75 22.83 38.27 49.72
CA GLY A 75 22.44 39.67 49.89
C GLY A 75 22.90 40.28 51.22
N PHE A 76 23.08 39.45 52.25
CA PHE A 76 23.75 39.79 53.51
C PHE A 76 24.73 38.68 53.86
N SER A 77 25.93 39.05 54.32
CA SER A 77 26.93 38.12 54.83
C SER A 77 27.36 38.57 56.22
N PHE A 78 27.08 37.72 57.22
CA PHE A 78 27.51 37.93 58.60
C PHE A 78 28.71 37.03 58.87
N LEU A 79 29.82 37.61 59.33
CA LEU A 79 30.98 36.82 59.74
C LEU A 79 30.71 36.15 61.08
N GLN A 80 31.20 34.92 61.22
CA GLN A 80 31.13 34.18 62.48
C GLN A 80 32.03 34.83 63.53
N GLY A 81 31.49 35.06 64.73
CA GLY A 81 32.20 35.64 65.87
C GLY A 81 31.74 35.04 67.20
N VAL A 82 32.07 35.74 68.29
CA VAL A 82 31.62 35.44 69.65
C VAL A 82 30.34 36.21 69.97
N ALA A 83 29.47 35.64 70.81
CA ALA A 83 28.26 36.31 71.24
C ALA A 83 28.59 37.60 72.03
N PRO A 84 27.90 38.73 71.77
CA PRO A 84 28.06 39.93 72.58
C PRO A 84 27.73 39.67 74.05
N ALA A 85 28.52 40.22 74.98
CA ALA A 85 28.26 40.08 76.41
C ALA A 85 27.02 40.87 76.88
N SER A 86 26.66 41.92 76.14
CA SER A 86 25.50 42.78 76.39
C SER A 86 24.82 43.19 75.07
N PRO A 87 24.06 42.29 74.42
CA PRO A 87 23.40 42.59 73.16
C PRO A 87 22.22 43.56 73.35
N ASN A 88 22.10 44.54 72.47
CA ASN A 88 20.99 45.49 72.41
C ASN A 88 19.86 44.97 71.52
N ASN A 89 18.62 45.44 71.74
CA ASN A 89 17.50 45.08 70.87
C ASN A 89 17.76 45.52 69.43
N GLY A 90 17.65 44.57 68.50
CA GLY A 90 17.99 44.75 67.09
C GLY A 90 19.36 44.19 66.69
N ASP A 91 20.21 43.83 67.65
CA ASP A 91 21.48 43.17 67.34
C ASP A 91 21.25 41.81 66.71
N ILE A 92 22.00 41.52 65.64
CA ILE A 92 22.03 40.22 64.95
C ILE A 92 23.50 39.78 64.87
N TRP A 93 23.79 38.56 65.30
CA TRP A 93 25.15 38.01 65.27
C TRP A 93 25.17 36.53 64.92
N LEU A 94 26.28 36.06 64.36
CA LEU A 94 26.51 34.66 64.00
C LEU A 94 27.64 34.10 64.87
N THR A 95 27.43 32.94 65.50
CA THR A 95 28.48 32.21 66.22
C THR A 95 28.80 30.87 65.55
N SER A 96 29.68 30.05 66.14
CA SER A 96 29.89 28.65 65.74
C SER A 96 28.66 27.77 65.80
N THR A 97 27.66 28.13 66.62
CA THR A 97 26.45 27.33 66.85
C THR A 97 25.25 27.76 66.02
N GLY A 98 25.25 28.96 65.44
CA GLY A 98 24.17 29.43 64.56
C GLY A 98 23.97 30.94 64.58
N LEU A 99 22.90 31.40 63.93
CA LEU A 99 22.51 32.81 63.90
C LEU A 99 21.66 33.14 65.13
N TYR A 100 21.88 34.32 65.72
CA TYR A 100 21.17 34.84 66.88
C TYR A 100 20.71 36.27 66.62
N TYR A 101 19.64 36.67 67.29
CA TYR A 101 19.26 38.08 67.39
C TYR A 101 18.68 38.42 68.76
N GLN A 102 18.74 39.70 69.14
CA GLN A 102 18.20 40.21 70.40
C GLN A 102 16.92 41.02 70.13
N ALA A 103 15.82 40.67 70.80
CA ALA A 103 14.59 41.44 70.75
C ALA A 103 13.86 41.39 72.10
N GLY A 104 13.28 42.51 72.54
CA GLY A 104 12.60 42.58 73.84
C GLY A 104 13.50 42.24 75.04
N ASN A 105 14.80 42.50 74.92
CA ASN A 105 15.87 42.13 75.86
C ASN A 105 16.08 40.62 76.03
N ILE A 106 15.66 39.82 75.04
CA ILE A 106 15.86 38.37 75.03
C ILE A 106 16.64 37.96 73.77
N THR A 107 17.58 37.03 73.95
CA THR A 107 18.34 36.42 72.85
C THR A 107 17.54 35.26 72.25
N PHE A 108 17.35 35.28 70.93
CA PHE A 108 16.73 34.20 70.15
C PHE A 108 17.80 33.49 69.32
N GLY A 109 17.82 32.16 69.36
CA GLY A 109 18.76 31.31 68.63
C GLY A 109 19.33 30.15 69.47
N PRO A 110 20.15 29.26 68.88
CA PRO A 110 20.66 29.33 67.51
C PRO A 110 19.59 29.04 66.45
N ILE A 111 19.66 29.75 65.34
CA ILE A 111 18.92 29.44 64.11
C ILE A 111 19.92 28.75 63.16
N GLY A 112 19.90 27.42 63.15
CA GLY A 112 20.78 26.56 62.35
C GLY A 112 20.43 25.07 62.51
N ALA A 113 20.49 24.29 61.41
CA ALA A 113 20.31 22.83 61.37
C ALA A 113 19.07 22.23 62.09
N GLY A 114 17.90 22.85 61.93
CA GLY A 114 16.62 22.16 62.11
C GLY A 114 15.92 22.31 63.46
N THR A 115 16.41 23.13 64.39
CA THR A 115 15.63 23.47 65.60
C THR A 115 15.89 24.92 66.01
N ILE A 116 14.84 25.75 66.03
CA ILE A 116 14.90 27.08 66.66
C ILE A 116 14.66 26.85 68.16
N THR A 117 15.71 26.94 68.96
CA THR A 117 15.56 26.92 70.43
C THR A 117 15.16 28.32 70.88
N GLY A 118 13.92 28.49 71.35
CA GLY A 118 13.53 29.70 72.06
C GLY A 118 14.22 29.79 73.43
N PRO A 119 14.24 30.96 74.08
CA PRO A 119 14.75 31.10 75.44
C PRO A 119 14.07 30.08 76.37
N ALA A 120 14.84 29.45 77.27
CA ALA A 120 14.30 28.58 78.30
C ALA A 120 13.48 29.42 79.29
N THR A 121 12.21 29.64 78.98
CA THR A 121 11.26 30.17 79.96
C THR A 121 10.56 29.00 80.63
N THR A 122 10.38 29.08 81.95
CA THR A 122 9.63 28.10 82.75
C THR A 122 8.11 28.21 82.57
N ALA A 123 7.65 29.03 81.62
CA ALA A 123 6.25 29.18 81.26
C ALA A 123 5.93 28.25 80.08
N VAL A 124 5.30 27.11 80.38
CA VAL A 124 4.71 26.22 79.37
C VAL A 124 3.60 27.00 78.65
N GLY A 125 3.74 27.21 77.34
CA GLY A 125 2.67 27.82 76.54
C GLY A 125 3.08 28.48 75.21
N ASN A 126 4.36 28.80 74.99
CA ASN A 126 4.73 29.58 73.79
C ASN A 126 5.85 28.92 72.97
N ILE A 127 5.54 27.83 72.24
CA ILE A 127 6.36 27.43 71.08
C ILE A 127 5.44 27.09 69.90
N ALA A 128 5.43 27.97 68.89
CA ALA A 128 4.88 27.65 67.59
C ALA A 128 5.80 26.66 66.86
N LYS A 129 5.32 25.44 66.59
CA LYS A 129 5.96 24.55 65.61
C LYS A 129 5.41 24.85 64.22
N TRP A 130 6.29 25.23 63.31
CA TRP A 130 5.97 25.48 61.90
C TRP A 130 5.95 24.13 61.15
N GLY A 131 4.77 23.71 60.69
CA GLY A 131 4.61 22.62 59.72
C GLY A 131 4.68 23.18 58.30
N ASN A 132 5.48 22.57 57.43
CA ASN A 132 5.81 23.05 56.08
C ASN A 132 4.81 22.60 55.00
N THR A 133 3.51 22.54 55.28
CA THR A 133 2.52 22.24 54.24
C THR A 133 1.20 22.96 54.53
N SER A 134 0.88 23.91 53.64
CA SER A 134 -0.31 24.74 53.48
C SER A 134 -1.50 24.54 54.44
N GLY A 135 -1.66 25.49 55.36
CA GLY A 135 -2.93 26.19 55.60
C GLY A 135 -4.06 25.43 56.30
N THR A 136 -4.04 25.40 57.63
CA THR A 136 -5.20 25.72 58.51
C THR A 136 -4.65 26.09 59.89
N ALA A 137 -5.13 27.18 60.47
CA ALA A 137 -4.76 27.62 61.80
C ALA A 137 -5.28 26.61 62.83
N LEU A 138 -4.37 25.97 63.59
CA LEU A 138 -4.74 25.10 64.69
C LEU A 138 -4.67 25.85 66.01
N ILE A 139 -5.84 25.84 66.64
CA ILE A 139 -6.24 26.46 67.90
C ILE A 139 -5.38 25.91 69.05
N ASP A 140 -4.99 26.81 69.94
CA ASP A 140 -4.43 26.52 71.26
C ASP A 140 -5.35 25.55 72.02
N GLY A 141 -4.95 24.29 72.06
CA GLY A 141 -5.59 23.27 72.91
C GLY A 141 -5.18 23.53 74.36
N GLY A 142 -5.81 24.52 74.98
CA GLY A 142 -5.65 24.84 76.39
C GLY A 142 -5.75 23.57 77.25
N ALA A 143 -4.90 23.53 78.28
CA ALA A 143 -4.86 22.58 79.39
C ALA A 143 -5.46 21.18 79.11
N LEU A 144 -4.59 20.18 78.92
CA LEU A 144 -4.99 18.78 79.03
C LEU A 144 -5.73 18.56 80.36
N GLY A 145 -7.03 18.29 80.25
CA GLY A 145 -7.90 18.04 81.39
C GLY A 145 -7.38 16.89 82.26
N THR A 146 -7.81 16.90 83.51
CA THR A 146 -7.39 16.05 84.66
C THR A 146 -7.51 14.53 84.47
N ALA A 147 -7.79 14.03 83.27
CA ALA A 147 -7.78 12.59 82.93
C ALA A 147 -6.37 12.01 82.67
N ALA A 148 -5.31 12.83 82.63
CA ALA A 148 -3.92 12.37 82.64
C ALA A 148 -3.37 12.08 84.05
N GLY A 149 -4.24 12.04 85.07
CA GLY A 149 -3.89 11.80 86.48
C GLY A 149 -4.02 10.34 86.96
N GLN A 150 -4.31 9.37 86.09
CA GLN A 150 -4.55 7.98 86.51
C GLN A 150 -3.75 6.95 85.70
N ASN A 151 -2.45 7.13 85.58
CA ASN A 151 -1.57 5.99 85.32
C ASN A 151 -0.21 6.14 86.02
N THR A 152 -0.25 6.08 87.36
CA THR A 152 0.94 5.85 88.20
C THR A 152 1.29 4.36 88.22
N GLY A 153 1.70 3.84 87.07
CA GLY A 153 2.30 2.52 86.93
C GLY A 153 3.74 2.64 86.43
N THR A 154 4.72 2.46 87.33
CA THR A 154 6.14 2.45 86.99
C THR A 154 6.50 1.21 86.20
N SER A 155 6.69 1.36 84.89
CA SER A 155 7.57 0.49 84.10
C SER A 155 8.41 1.35 83.17
N GLY A 156 9.71 1.07 83.17
CA GLY A 156 10.78 1.88 82.59
C GLY A 156 10.75 2.04 81.06
N PRO A 157 11.80 2.68 80.52
CA PRO A 157 11.81 3.30 79.19
C PRO A 157 11.81 2.24 78.09
N ASN A 158 10.62 1.89 77.61
CA ASN A 158 10.38 1.45 76.24
C ASN A 158 8.91 1.71 75.88
N VAL A 159 8.72 2.43 74.79
CA VAL A 159 7.46 2.95 74.28
C VAL A 159 6.40 1.84 74.14
N PRO A 160 5.16 2.02 74.63
CA PRO A 160 4.05 1.09 74.40
C PRO A 160 3.58 1.18 72.94
N LEU A 161 4.30 0.53 72.03
CA LEU A 161 3.82 0.32 70.67
C LEU A 161 3.00 -0.96 70.63
N LEU A 162 1.69 -0.74 70.55
CA LEU A 162 0.64 -1.52 69.89
C LEU A 162 1.17 -2.52 68.84
N ASN A 163 1.68 -3.67 69.25
CA ASN A 163 1.97 -4.80 68.37
C ASN A 163 1.23 -6.10 68.77
N GLY A 164 0.26 -6.00 69.67
CA GLY A 164 -0.65 -7.08 70.02
C GLY A 164 -2.09 -6.78 69.60
N THR A 165 -2.81 -7.81 69.14
CA THR A 165 -4.25 -7.74 68.85
C THR A 165 -5.01 -7.34 70.12
N ASN A 166 -5.51 -6.10 70.15
CA ASN A 166 -6.43 -5.67 71.21
C ASN A 166 -7.76 -6.41 71.05
N THR A 167 -8.04 -7.33 71.97
CA THR A 167 -9.30 -8.08 71.99
C THR A 167 -10.24 -7.38 72.96
N TRP A 168 -11.21 -6.63 72.44
CA TRP A 168 -12.23 -5.97 73.25
C TRP A 168 -13.29 -7.02 73.61
N SER A 169 -13.49 -7.27 74.90
CA SER A 169 -14.43 -8.28 75.40
C SER A 169 -15.90 -7.88 75.31
N ALA A 170 -16.20 -6.70 74.76
CA ALA A 170 -17.56 -6.21 74.52
C ALA A 170 -17.57 -5.22 73.33
N PRO A 171 -18.70 -5.13 72.58
CA PRO A 171 -18.88 -4.12 71.54
C PRO A 171 -18.65 -2.72 72.07
N GLN A 172 -17.75 -1.97 71.43
CA GLN A 172 -17.52 -0.56 71.73
C GLN A 172 -18.51 0.28 70.93
N SER A 173 -19.42 0.95 71.61
CA SER A 173 -20.36 1.90 70.99
C SER A 173 -19.78 3.30 71.06
N PHE A 174 -19.33 3.83 69.91
CA PHE A 174 -18.93 5.23 69.80
C PHE A 174 -20.16 6.07 69.44
N SER A 175 -20.53 7.02 70.30
CA SER A 175 -21.73 7.86 70.11
C SER A 175 -21.62 8.84 68.94
N SER A 176 -20.40 9.11 68.47
CA SER A 176 -20.12 9.71 67.18
C SER A 176 -18.65 9.52 66.82
N VAL A 177 -18.37 8.91 65.67
CA VAL A 177 -17.04 8.95 65.06
C VAL A 177 -17.05 10.10 64.08
N THR A 178 -16.54 11.27 64.50
CA THR A 178 -16.27 12.37 63.58
C THR A 178 -14.90 12.16 62.98
N VAL A 179 -14.82 11.47 61.84
CA VAL A 179 -13.64 11.52 60.97
C VAL A 179 -13.71 12.86 60.25
N GLY A 180 -12.98 13.85 60.76
CA GLY A 180 -12.92 15.18 60.15
C GLY A 180 -12.29 15.09 58.77
N GLY A 181 -13.10 15.23 57.72
CA GLY A 181 -12.65 15.75 56.43
C GLY A 181 -12.62 14.83 55.21
N VAL A 182 -13.24 13.64 55.22
CA VAL A 182 -13.50 12.94 53.94
C VAL A 182 -14.95 12.44 53.87
N THR A 183 -15.71 13.08 52.99
CA THR A 183 -17.08 12.75 52.63
C THR A 183 -17.12 11.41 51.86
N GLN A 184 -17.78 10.44 52.50
CA GLN A 184 -18.61 9.31 51.99
C GLN A 184 -18.07 8.35 50.89
N VAL A 185 -17.87 7.06 51.22
CA VAL A 185 -18.73 5.84 51.01
C VAL A 185 -18.87 5.42 49.52
N PHE A 186 -18.61 4.20 49.03
CA PHE A 186 -18.92 2.80 49.42
C PHE A 186 -18.01 1.79 48.63
N PRO A 187 -18.20 0.45 48.68
CA PRO A 187 -17.99 -0.47 49.80
C PRO A 187 -17.12 -1.70 49.42
N THR A 188 -16.81 -2.50 50.44
CA THR A 188 -16.55 -3.97 50.43
C THR A 188 -16.80 -4.67 49.08
N SER A 189 -15.81 -5.28 48.42
CA SER A 189 -14.97 -6.37 48.93
C SER A 189 -13.85 -6.69 47.94
N GLY A 190 -12.62 -6.92 48.43
CA GLY A 190 -11.58 -7.62 47.64
C GLY A 190 -10.21 -6.96 47.52
N ASN A 191 -9.47 -6.88 48.64
CA ASN A 191 -8.06 -7.28 48.80
C ASN A 191 -6.86 -6.70 47.98
N ILE A 192 -5.93 -6.09 48.76
CA ILE A 192 -4.41 -6.02 48.69
C ILE A 192 -3.78 -5.30 47.47
N VAL A 193 -2.69 -4.50 47.49
CA VAL A 193 -1.37 -4.44 48.19
C VAL A 193 -0.86 -2.98 48.01
N GLY A 194 -0.45 -2.21 49.03
CA GLY A 194 0.85 -2.23 49.69
C GLY A 194 1.82 -1.17 49.12
N GLY A 195 2.09 -0.12 49.92
CA GLY A 195 3.33 0.69 49.94
C GLY A 195 3.69 1.58 48.72
N PRO A 196 3.90 2.90 48.89
CA PRO A 196 4.45 3.74 47.83
C PRO A 196 5.96 3.47 47.74
N ALA A 197 6.36 2.58 46.83
CA ALA A 197 7.72 2.58 46.31
C ALA A 197 7.86 3.78 45.37
N THR A 198 8.82 4.66 45.67
CA THR A 198 9.30 5.69 44.75
C THR A 198 9.88 5.01 43.51
N SER A 199 9.09 4.88 42.46
CA SER A 199 9.57 4.52 41.13
C SER A 199 9.41 5.73 40.21
N ASN A 200 10.54 6.27 39.76
CA ASN A 200 10.63 7.14 38.58
C ASN A 200 10.16 6.35 37.36
N VAL A 201 8.84 6.27 37.18
CA VAL A 201 8.22 5.82 35.95
C VAL A 201 7.32 6.97 35.53
N GLY A 202 7.75 7.72 34.53
CA GLY A 202 6.74 8.29 33.63
C GLY A 202 6.01 7.10 33.04
N ASP A 203 4.75 6.88 33.46
CA ASP A 203 3.63 6.51 32.58
C ASP A 203 2.44 5.95 33.39
N LEU A 204 1.26 6.51 33.08
CA LEU A 204 -0.10 6.16 33.54
C LEU A 204 -0.48 6.51 35.00
N ALA A 205 -0.83 7.77 35.22
CA ALA A 205 -1.76 8.13 36.29
C ALA A 205 -3.20 8.02 35.77
N CYS A 206 -3.86 6.87 35.99
CA CYS A 206 -5.29 6.73 35.82
C CYS A 206 -5.98 7.00 37.16
N TRP A 207 -6.54 8.21 37.35
CA TRP A 207 -7.41 8.48 38.49
C TRP A 207 -8.83 7.97 38.19
N ALA A 208 -9.20 6.85 38.79
CA ALA A 208 -10.59 6.45 38.90
C ALA A 208 -11.30 7.39 39.88
N ASN A 209 -12.23 8.21 39.38
CA ASN A 209 -13.15 8.93 40.25
C ASN A 209 -14.15 7.89 40.78
N GLY A 210 -14.28 7.81 42.11
CA GLY A 210 -14.91 6.71 42.86
C GLY A 210 -16.43 6.55 42.71
N THR A 211 -16.96 6.59 41.49
CA THR A 211 -18.37 6.30 41.19
C THR A 211 -18.47 5.56 39.86
N GLY A 212 -18.25 4.25 39.86
CA GLY A 212 -18.79 3.28 38.87
C GLY A 212 -18.81 3.65 37.38
N SER A 213 -17.95 4.54 36.91
CA SER A 213 -17.96 5.06 35.54
C SER A 213 -16.71 4.56 34.83
N LEU A 214 -16.92 3.96 33.66
CA LEU A 214 -15.88 3.46 32.77
C LEU A 214 -14.74 4.48 32.64
N LEU A 215 -13.50 4.00 32.80
CA LEU A 215 -12.25 4.73 32.58
C LEU A 215 -12.23 5.46 31.23
N THR A 216 -12.74 6.68 31.20
CA THR A 216 -12.82 7.53 29.99
C THR A 216 -11.77 8.66 30.01
N GLY A 217 -10.85 8.66 30.99
CA GLY A 217 -10.03 9.83 31.33
C GLY A 217 -8.51 9.66 31.34
N CYS A 218 -7.92 8.51 31.01
CA CYS A 218 -6.47 8.38 31.07
C CYS A 218 -5.80 9.08 29.87
N GLN A 219 -4.94 10.07 30.13
CA GLN A 219 -4.20 10.83 29.12
C GLN A 219 -2.71 10.52 29.20
N TYR A 220 -2.05 10.31 28.04
CA TYR A 220 -0.60 10.28 27.96
C TYR A 220 -0.08 11.72 27.94
N LEU A 221 0.52 12.19 29.04
CA LEU A 221 1.36 13.38 28.99
C LEU A 221 2.70 13.00 28.37
N ASN A 222 2.81 13.09 27.04
CA ASN A 222 4.12 13.15 26.41
C ASN A 222 4.76 14.48 26.76
N GLY A 223 5.81 14.46 27.60
CA GLY A 223 6.56 15.64 28.06
C GLY A 223 7.37 16.38 26.99
N LEU A 224 6.97 16.32 25.72
CA LEU A 224 7.63 17.04 24.63
C LEU A 224 6.85 18.33 24.32
N PRO A 225 7.52 19.50 24.26
CA PRO A 225 6.91 20.73 23.79
C PRO A 225 6.41 20.51 22.35
N ASN A 226 5.11 20.78 22.10
CA ASN A 226 4.39 20.58 20.83
C ASN A 226 3.85 19.16 20.51
N ALA A 227 3.86 18.22 21.46
CA ALA A 227 3.11 16.97 21.28
C ALA A 227 1.60 17.22 21.44
N VAL A 228 0.80 16.89 20.41
CA VAL A 228 -0.66 16.87 20.52
C VAL A 228 -1.04 15.77 21.53
N SER A 229 -1.62 16.15 22.66
CA SER A 229 -2.07 15.21 23.69
C SER A 229 -3.24 14.37 23.14
N ARG A 230 -3.04 13.06 23.05
CA ARG A 230 -4.09 12.09 22.71
C ARG A 230 -4.42 11.25 23.94
N THR A 231 -5.70 11.05 24.23
CA THR A 231 -6.14 10.17 25.33
C THR A 231 -5.78 8.71 25.02
N ILE A 232 -5.69 7.84 26.03
CA ILE A 232 -5.50 6.39 25.82
C ILE A 232 -6.64 5.85 24.94
N THR A 233 -7.87 6.29 25.20
CA THR A 233 -9.05 5.98 24.38
C THR A 233 -8.86 6.42 22.93
N SER A 234 -8.31 7.60 22.69
CA SER A 234 -8.00 8.13 21.35
C SER A 234 -6.93 7.31 20.62
N ARG A 235 -5.99 6.68 21.34
CA ARG A 235 -4.97 5.80 20.75
C ARG A 235 -5.44 4.35 20.57
N LEU A 236 -6.26 3.82 21.49
CA LEU A 236 -6.92 2.53 21.32
C LEU A 236 -7.94 2.55 20.17
N GLN A 237 -8.44 3.73 19.80
CA GLN A 237 -9.28 3.93 18.61
C GLN A 237 -8.52 3.94 17.28
N ASP A 238 -7.18 4.04 17.28
CA ASP A 238 -6.37 4.05 16.03
C ASP A 238 -6.36 2.68 15.33
N VAL A 239 -6.53 1.59 16.08
CA VAL A 239 -6.73 0.24 15.54
C VAL A 239 -7.87 -0.38 16.33
N LYS A 240 -9.04 -0.50 15.70
CA LYS A 240 -10.26 -0.99 16.34
C LYS A 240 -10.30 -2.50 16.24
N ASP A 241 -10.45 -3.19 17.38
CA ASP A 241 -10.47 -4.64 17.44
C ASP A 241 -11.89 -5.15 17.45
N ALA A 242 -12.23 -6.11 16.57
CA ALA A 242 -13.58 -6.67 16.51
C ALA A 242 -14.03 -7.32 17.83
N GLY A 243 -13.07 -7.76 18.66
CA GLY A 243 -13.32 -8.27 20.01
C GLY A 243 -13.98 -7.25 20.94
N ASP A 244 -13.81 -5.94 20.71
CA ASP A 244 -14.44 -4.87 21.50
C ASP A 244 -15.97 -4.86 21.32
N TRP A 245 -16.47 -5.39 20.20
CA TRP A 245 -17.89 -5.60 19.92
C TRP A 245 -18.35 -7.02 20.26
N GLY A 246 -17.49 -7.84 20.88
CA GLY A 246 -17.77 -9.23 21.23
C GLY A 246 -17.61 -10.22 20.08
N VAL A 247 -16.95 -9.84 18.97
CA VAL A 247 -16.61 -10.80 17.91
C VAL A 247 -15.55 -11.78 18.43
N SER A 248 -15.81 -13.07 18.25
CA SER A 248 -14.95 -14.15 18.74
C SER A 248 -14.85 -15.31 17.75
N THR A 249 -13.88 -16.19 17.97
CA THR A 249 -13.70 -17.43 17.20
C THR A 249 -14.36 -18.66 17.84
N ALA A 250 -15.17 -18.43 18.88
CA ALA A 250 -15.80 -19.49 19.66
C ALA A 250 -17.04 -20.09 18.97
N ASN A 251 -16.88 -20.61 17.74
CA ASN A 251 -17.91 -21.30 16.93
C ASN A 251 -19.35 -20.79 17.12
N ALA A 252 -19.50 -19.47 17.19
CA ALA A 252 -20.75 -18.77 17.46
C ALA A 252 -21.04 -17.82 16.30
N ASP A 253 -22.31 -17.49 16.11
CA ASP A 253 -22.71 -16.53 15.11
C ASP A 253 -22.32 -15.10 15.54
N ASN A 254 -21.39 -14.50 14.82
CA ASN A 254 -20.88 -13.14 15.08
C ASN A 254 -21.53 -12.09 14.17
N SER A 255 -22.57 -12.43 13.40
CA SER A 255 -23.11 -11.55 12.35
C SER A 255 -23.56 -10.19 12.90
N THR A 256 -24.25 -10.17 14.03
CA THR A 256 -24.72 -8.93 14.66
C THR A 256 -23.55 -8.08 15.15
N GLN A 257 -22.61 -8.70 15.88
CA GLN A 257 -21.46 -8.01 16.47
C GLN A 257 -20.54 -7.43 15.40
N LEU A 258 -20.24 -8.22 14.36
CA LEU A 258 -19.35 -7.80 13.28
C LEU A 258 -19.98 -6.68 12.45
N ASN A 259 -21.26 -6.78 12.10
CA ASN A 259 -21.95 -5.71 11.37
C ASN A 259 -22.12 -4.43 12.21
N GLN A 260 -22.29 -4.55 13.53
CA GLN A 260 -22.31 -3.39 14.42
C GLN A 260 -20.95 -2.70 14.44
N ALA A 261 -19.85 -3.45 14.57
CA ALA A 261 -18.49 -2.91 14.52
C ALA A 261 -18.23 -2.15 13.21
N ILE A 262 -18.58 -2.75 12.07
CA ILE A 262 -18.45 -2.11 10.75
C ILE A 262 -19.27 -0.82 10.67
N SER A 263 -20.51 -0.84 11.18
CA SER A 263 -21.40 0.32 11.17
C SER A 263 -20.86 1.47 12.03
N ASP A 264 -20.39 1.18 13.25
CA ASP A 264 -19.82 2.18 14.16
C ASP A 264 -18.54 2.81 13.57
N ILE A 265 -17.73 2.01 12.87
CA ILE A 265 -16.52 2.49 12.21
C ILE A 265 -16.86 3.41 11.04
N SER A 266 -17.77 3.00 10.18
CA SER A 266 -18.21 3.82 9.05
C SER A 266 -18.84 5.13 9.54
N ALA A 267 -19.70 5.09 10.57
CA ALA A 267 -20.31 6.27 11.18
C ALA A 267 -19.30 7.24 11.82
N ALA A 268 -18.16 6.73 12.29
CA ALA A 268 -17.05 7.53 12.80
C ALA A 268 -16.14 8.12 11.70
N GLY A 269 -16.50 7.98 10.42
CA GLY A 269 -15.73 8.47 9.28
C GLY A 269 -14.78 7.45 8.65
N GLY A 270 -14.91 6.17 9.01
CA GLY A 270 -14.09 5.07 8.48
C GLY A 270 -12.98 4.60 9.43
N GLY A 271 -12.17 3.67 8.96
CA GLY A 271 -11.04 3.10 9.68
C GLY A 271 -10.85 1.60 9.43
N THR A 272 -9.80 1.05 10.05
CA THR A 272 -9.49 -0.38 9.98
C THR A 272 -10.10 -1.13 11.16
N LEU A 273 -10.80 -2.23 10.87
CA LEU A 273 -11.30 -3.20 11.84
C LEU A 273 -10.41 -4.44 11.82
N ARG A 274 -9.70 -4.70 12.91
CA ARG A 274 -8.88 -5.92 13.05
C ARG A 274 -9.75 -7.08 13.50
N LEU A 275 -9.70 -8.18 12.76
CA LEU A 275 -10.38 -9.43 13.06
C LEU A 275 -9.45 -10.36 13.86
N PRO A 276 -9.97 -11.20 14.78
CA PRO A 276 -9.17 -12.17 15.50
C PRO A 276 -8.61 -13.26 14.56
N ASN A 277 -7.47 -13.84 14.91
CA ASN A 277 -6.97 -15.05 14.25
C ASN A 277 -7.89 -16.23 14.55
N GLY A 278 -8.15 -17.06 13.55
CA GLY A 278 -9.09 -18.18 13.60
C GLY A 278 -10.36 -17.91 12.80
N VAL A 279 -11.42 -18.68 13.09
CA VAL A 279 -12.65 -18.68 12.30
C VAL A 279 -13.73 -17.83 12.96
N VAL A 280 -14.09 -16.72 12.33
CA VAL A 280 -15.25 -15.89 12.67
C VAL A 280 -16.43 -16.36 11.83
N PHE A 281 -17.37 -17.08 12.46
CA PHE A 281 -18.61 -17.48 11.78
C PHE A 281 -19.57 -16.28 11.71
N ALA A 282 -20.00 -15.94 10.50
CA ALA A 282 -20.96 -14.85 10.26
C ALA A 282 -21.76 -15.10 8.98
N GLN A 283 -22.78 -14.30 8.72
CA GLN A 283 -23.54 -14.26 7.47
C GLN A 283 -23.87 -12.81 7.13
N ASN A 284 -23.97 -12.48 5.84
CA ASN A 284 -24.27 -11.13 5.36
C ASN A 284 -23.43 -10.07 6.09
N VAL A 285 -22.10 -10.26 6.09
CA VAL A 285 -21.19 -9.23 6.60
C VAL A 285 -21.24 -8.06 5.63
N VAL A 286 -21.78 -6.92 6.07
CA VAL A 286 -22.02 -5.76 5.23
C VAL A 286 -20.87 -4.77 5.38
N ILE A 287 -19.97 -4.71 4.40
CA ILE A 287 -18.93 -3.69 4.32
C ILE A 287 -19.55 -2.36 3.94
N LYS A 288 -19.07 -1.28 4.57
CA LYS A 288 -19.57 0.08 4.42
C LYS A 288 -18.44 1.03 4.02
N ASN A 289 -18.83 2.24 3.65
CA ASN A 289 -17.91 3.31 3.22
C ASN A 289 -16.80 3.55 4.25
N GLY A 290 -15.56 3.68 3.78
CA GLY A 290 -14.41 4.00 4.62
C GLY A 290 -13.90 2.84 5.48
N VAL A 291 -14.45 1.63 5.37
CA VAL A 291 -14.12 0.51 6.28
C VAL A 291 -13.17 -0.49 5.63
N TYR A 292 -12.10 -0.79 6.34
CA TYR A 292 -11.10 -1.79 5.94
C TYR A 292 -11.08 -2.95 6.93
N LEU A 293 -11.39 -4.16 6.48
CA LEU A 293 -11.28 -5.37 7.32
C LEU A 293 -9.87 -5.94 7.20
N ARG A 294 -9.22 -6.19 8.34
CA ARG A 294 -7.85 -6.74 8.38
C ARG A 294 -7.75 -7.95 9.28
N GLY A 295 -7.28 -9.07 8.74
CA GLY A 295 -6.94 -10.26 9.51
C GLY A 295 -5.45 -10.34 9.85
N GLY A 296 -5.02 -11.51 10.36
CA GLY A 296 -3.62 -11.82 10.64
C GLY A 296 -2.87 -12.52 9.50
N GLY A 297 -3.53 -12.77 8.38
CA GLY A 297 -2.98 -13.45 7.20
C GLY A 297 -4.04 -14.29 6.47
N MET A 298 -3.84 -14.46 5.15
CA MET A 298 -4.54 -15.49 4.38
C MET A 298 -4.36 -16.85 5.07
N ASN A 299 -5.41 -17.65 5.15
CA ASN A 299 -5.44 -18.95 5.87
C ASN A 299 -5.18 -18.87 7.38
N THR A 300 -5.14 -17.67 7.98
CA THR A 300 -4.99 -17.46 9.43
C THR A 300 -6.25 -16.87 10.05
N THR A 301 -6.84 -15.87 9.39
CA THR A 301 -8.12 -15.27 9.78
C THR A 301 -9.17 -15.61 8.75
N PHE A 302 -10.31 -16.16 9.18
CA PHE A 302 -11.41 -16.52 8.30
C PHE A 302 -12.68 -15.76 8.68
N ILE A 303 -13.35 -15.18 7.69
CA ILE A 303 -14.79 -14.89 7.76
C ILE A 303 -15.49 -16.07 7.10
N LYS A 304 -16.08 -16.96 7.90
CA LYS A 304 -16.72 -18.18 7.41
C LYS A 304 -18.22 -18.06 7.47
N GLN A 305 -18.91 -18.40 6.38
CA GLN A 305 -20.36 -18.40 6.34
C GLN A 305 -20.93 -19.38 7.36
N LYS A 306 -21.87 -18.91 8.19
CA LYS A 306 -22.59 -19.76 9.15
C LYS A 306 -23.27 -20.94 8.45
N ASN A 307 -23.33 -22.10 9.12
CA ASN A 307 -24.04 -23.28 8.62
C ASN A 307 -25.52 -22.96 8.37
N GLY A 308 -26.04 -23.37 7.21
CA GLY A 308 -27.44 -23.19 6.84
C GLY A 308 -27.87 -21.75 6.57
N ALA A 309 -26.93 -20.80 6.46
CA ALA A 309 -27.26 -19.40 6.15
C ALA A 309 -27.82 -19.25 4.74
N ASN A 310 -27.32 -20.05 3.78
CA ASN A 310 -27.78 -20.10 2.39
C ASN A 310 -27.85 -18.71 1.71
N ALA A 311 -26.94 -17.81 2.08
CA ALA A 311 -26.87 -16.41 1.65
C ALA A 311 -25.49 -16.07 1.09
N SER A 312 -25.23 -14.78 0.85
CA SER A 312 -23.88 -14.30 0.57
C SER A 312 -23.05 -14.13 1.85
N THR A 313 -21.73 -14.26 1.77
CA THR A 313 -20.86 -14.18 2.95
C THR A 313 -20.53 -12.74 3.32
N VAL A 314 -19.84 -12.02 2.42
CA VAL A 314 -19.46 -10.61 2.56
C VAL A 314 -20.05 -9.84 1.39
N ILE A 315 -20.79 -8.78 1.69
CA ILE A 315 -21.45 -7.92 0.71
C ILE A 315 -21.17 -6.46 1.03
N ALA A 316 -21.18 -5.60 0.03
CA ALA A 316 -21.18 -4.16 0.27
C ALA A 316 -22.60 -3.64 0.54
N ASP A 317 -22.69 -2.50 1.21
CA ASP A 317 -23.94 -1.82 1.45
C ASP A 317 -24.59 -1.40 0.12
N GLY A 318 -25.93 -1.52 0.04
CA GLY A 318 -26.69 -1.22 -1.17
C GLY A 318 -26.66 -2.28 -2.29
N ASN A 319 -25.91 -3.39 -2.13
CA ASN A 319 -25.82 -4.44 -3.17
C ASN A 319 -27.17 -4.93 -3.69
N GLY A 320 -28.13 -5.20 -2.81
CA GLY A 320 -29.42 -5.77 -3.21
C GLY A 320 -30.27 -4.86 -4.13
N SER A 321 -29.97 -3.56 -4.19
CA SER A 321 -30.73 -2.58 -4.97
C SER A 321 -29.99 -2.02 -6.18
N LEU A 322 -28.67 -2.13 -6.24
CA LEU A 322 -27.85 -1.42 -7.22
C LEU A 322 -27.36 -2.29 -8.38
N PHE A 323 -27.12 -3.59 -8.15
CA PHE A 323 -26.70 -4.51 -9.21
C PHE A 323 -27.71 -4.52 -10.38
N GLY A 324 -27.19 -4.41 -11.60
CA GLY A 324 -27.98 -4.38 -12.83
C GLY A 324 -28.78 -3.08 -13.05
N THR A 325 -28.52 -2.02 -12.28
CA THR A 325 -29.22 -0.74 -12.40
C THR A 325 -28.30 0.39 -12.89
N ILE A 326 -28.90 1.47 -13.39
CA ILE A 326 -28.21 2.72 -13.76
C ILE A 326 -28.77 3.84 -12.87
N PRO A 327 -28.19 4.09 -11.69
CA PRO A 327 -28.66 5.18 -10.84
C PRO A 327 -28.45 6.54 -11.51
N ALA A 328 -29.41 7.46 -11.37
CA ALA A 328 -29.34 8.80 -11.99
C ALA A 328 -28.18 9.68 -11.46
N ASN A 329 -27.65 9.36 -10.27
CA ASN A 329 -26.47 10.00 -9.69
C ASN A 329 -25.66 8.94 -8.92
N PRO A 330 -24.82 8.14 -9.60
CA PRO A 330 -24.21 6.97 -9.00
C PRO A 330 -23.12 7.32 -7.96
N ILE A 331 -22.57 8.54 -8.00
CA ILE A 331 -21.57 9.01 -7.03
C ILE A 331 -22.17 9.02 -5.62
N GLY A 332 -21.50 8.36 -4.69
CA GLY A 332 -21.91 8.28 -3.28
C GLY A 332 -23.07 7.32 -2.98
N GLN A 333 -23.64 6.66 -3.99
CA GLN A 333 -24.65 5.60 -3.79
C GLN A 333 -23.99 4.23 -3.55
N GLY A 334 -22.92 3.95 -4.29
CA GLY A 334 -22.16 2.71 -4.13
C GLY A 334 -21.20 2.77 -2.95
N THR A 335 -20.84 1.61 -2.43
CA THR A 335 -19.87 1.52 -1.35
C THR A 335 -18.48 1.94 -1.86
N HIS A 336 -17.76 2.76 -1.10
CA HIS A 336 -16.47 3.31 -1.54
C HIS A 336 -15.45 3.46 -0.41
N ASP A 337 -14.17 3.55 -0.81
CA ASP A 337 -13.02 3.69 0.11
C ASP A 337 -12.99 2.56 1.15
N PHE A 338 -13.09 1.32 0.69
CA PHE A 338 -13.18 0.13 1.54
C PHE A 338 -12.14 -0.92 1.13
N GLY A 339 -11.95 -1.94 1.97
CA GLY A 339 -11.01 -2.99 1.59
C GLY A 339 -10.92 -4.19 2.51
N LEU A 340 -10.18 -5.19 2.02
CA LEU A 340 -9.92 -6.46 2.69
C LEU A 340 -8.42 -6.73 2.68
N PHE A 341 -7.87 -7.05 3.85
CA PHE A 341 -6.45 -7.31 4.03
C PHE A 341 -6.23 -8.58 4.84
N ASP A 342 -5.33 -9.44 4.38
CA ASP A 342 -4.73 -10.49 5.19
C ASP A 342 -5.78 -11.43 5.83
N LEU A 343 -6.74 -11.92 5.04
CA LEU A 343 -7.82 -12.79 5.51
C LEU A 343 -8.33 -13.73 4.42
N THR A 344 -9.11 -14.74 4.81
CA THR A 344 -9.84 -15.61 3.89
C THR A 344 -11.35 -15.46 4.11
N ILE A 345 -12.11 -15.34 3.03
CA ILE A 345 -13.57 -15.49 3.04
C ILE A 345 -13.89 -16.94 2.69
N ASP A 346 -14.60 -17.65 3.55
CA ASP A 346 -14.99 -19.05 3.34
C ASP A 346 -16.51 -19.15 3.23
N GLY A 347 -17.01 -19.46 2.04
CA GLY A 347 -18.44 -19.59 1.78
C GLY A 347 -19.09 -20.80 2.42
N ASN A 348 -18.29 -21.69 3.01
CA ASN A 348 -18.72 -22.89 3.72
C ASN A 348 -19.69 -23.73 2.87
N MET A 349 -19.33 -23.94 1.60
CA MET A 349 -20.15 -24.63 0.59
C MET A 349 -20.69 -25.98 1.06
N ALA A 350 -19.93 -26.76 1.84
CA ALA A 350 -20.40 -28.06 2.33
C ALA A 350 -21.63 -27.97 3.27
N ASN A 351 -21.87 -26.80 3.88
CA ASN A 351 -22.96 -26.57 4.83
C ASN A 351 -23.95 -25.49 4.37
N ASN A 352 -23.86 -25.05 3.12
CA ASN A 352 -24.72 -24.00 2.55
C ASN A 352 -25.14 -24.40 1.13
N THR A 353 -26.40 -24.15 0.79
CA THR A 353 -26.93 -24.50 -0.52
C THR A 353 -26.34 -23.64 -1.62
N THR A 354 -26.04 -24.26 -2.76
CA THR A 354 -25.69 -23.55 -4.00
C THR A 354 -26.94 -22.86 -4.55
N THR A 355 -26.94 -21.52 -4.57
CA THR A 355 -28.07 -20.69 -5.01
C THR A 355 -27.56 -19.61 -5.96
N ALA A 356 -28.18 -19.51 -7.14
CA ALA A 356 -27.83 -18.48 -8.12
C ALA A 356 -28.06 -17.07 -7.52
N GLY A 357 -27.10 -16.17 -7.75
CA GLY A 357 -27.12 -14.80 -7.23
C GLY A 357 -26.44 -14.62 -5.88
N ASN A 358 -26.21 -15.70 -5.12
CA ASN A 358 -25.35 -15.63 -3.92
C ASN A 358 -23.88 -15.50 -4.31
N SER A 359 -23.09 -14.89 -3.42
CA SER A 359 -21.66 -14.69 -3.61
C SER A 359 -20.88 -14.75 -2.30
N CYS A 360 -19.59 -15.04 -2.37
CA CYS A 360 -18.74 -14.96 -1.17
C CYS A 360 -18.29 -13.53 -0.92
N PHE A 361 -17.93 -12.84 -1.99
CA PHE A 361 -17.67 -11.42 -1.96
C PHE A 361 -18.41 -10.74 -3.10
N SER A 362 -19.23 -9.75 -2.77
CA SER A 362 -19.81 -8.89 -3.80
C SER A 362 -19.89 -7.43 -3.40
N PHE A 363 -19.79 -6.55 -4.38
CA PHE A 363 -19.96 -5.11 -4.15
C PHE A 363 -20.45 -4.38 -5.39
N TRP A 364 -21.31 -3.39 -5.17
CA TRP A 364 -21.56 -2.32 -6.13
C TRP A 364 -20.89 -1.05 -5.59
N GLY A 365 -19.82 -0.59 -6.24
CA GLY A 365 -18.93 0.37 -5.61
C GLY A 365 -17.62 0.65 -6.35
N TYR A 366 -16.74 1.43 -5.73
CA TYR A 366 -15.50 1.92 -6.32
C TYR A 366 -14.43 2.22 -5.27
N ARG A 367 -13.15 2.29 -5.69
CA ARG A 367 -11.99 2.49 -4.81
C ARG A 367 -11.84 1.43 -3.72
N GLU A 368 -12.09 0.18 -4.09
CA GLU A 368 -11.75 -0.96 -3.26
C GLU A 368 -10.23 -1.21 -3.22
N ILE A 369 -9.73 -1.64 -2.08
CA ILE A 369 -8.34 -2.11 -1.92
C ILE A 369 -8.36 -3.52 -1.33
N ILE A 370 -7.92 -4.50 -2.12
CA ILE A 370 -7.85 -5.91 -1.73
C ILE A 370 -6.40 -6.37 -1.77
N GLN A 371 -5.89 -6.86 -0.64
CA GLN A 371 -4.51 -7.29 -0.53
C GLN A 371 -4.37 -8.57 0.29
N ASN A 372 -3.73 -9.58 -0.29
CA ASN A 372 -3.44 -10.85 0.40
C ASN A 372 -4.72 -11.53 0.94
N VAL A 373 -5.67 -11.78 0.05
CA VAL A 373 -7.00 -12.31 0.39
C VAL A 373 -7.25 -13.65 -0.27
N GLY A 374 -7.85 -14.57 0.47
CA GLY A 374 -8.39 -15.83 -0.04
C GLY A 374 -9.91 -15.79 -0.15
N ILE A 375 -10.50 -16.45 -1.15
CA ILE A 375 -11.93 -16.73 -1.24
C ILE A 375 -12.11 -18.21 -1.54
N ASP A 376 -12.62 -18.96 -0.56
CA ASP A 376 -12.66 -20.41 -0.60
C ASP A 376 -14.07 -20.96 -0.46
N ASN A 377 -14.29 -22.15 -1.02
CA ASN A 377 -15.49 -22.96 -0.80
C ASN A 377 -16.79 -22.18 -1.00
N CYS A 378 -16.89 -21.48 -2.12
CA CYS A 378 -17.99 -20.57 -2.36
C CYS A 378 -19.22 -21.25 -2.99
N PRO A 379 -20.37 -21.40 -2.32
CA PRO A 379 -21.57 -21.99 -2.93
C PRO A 379 -22.21 -21.10 -4.01
N GLY A 380 -21.69 -19.88 -4.21
CA GLY A 380 -22.11 -18.90 -5.20
C GLY A 380 -21.01 -18.52 -6.19
N THR A 381 -21.10 -17.30 -6.73
CA THR A 381 -19.98 -16.63 -7.42
C THR A 381 -18.95 -16.20 -6.38
N ALA A 382 -17.66 -16.49 -6.58
CA ALA A 382 -16.66 -16.16 -5.55
C ALA A 382 -16.49 -14.64 -5.41
N TRP A 383 -16.24 -13.94 -6.51
CA TRP A 383 -16.19 -12.48 -6.59
C TRP A 383 -17.20 -11.95 -7.58
N LYS A 384 -18.05 -11.00 -7.17
CA LYS A 384 -18.97 -10.30 -8.06
C LYS A 384 -18.92 -8.79 -7.83
N SER A 385 -18.62 -8.01 -8.86
CA SER A 385 -18.57 -6.55 -8.72
C SER A 385 -19.24 -5.82 -9.88
N GLU A 386 -19.81 -4.66 -9.60
CA GLU A 386 -20.35 -3.75 -10.62
C GLU A 386 -20.14 -2.30 -10.23
N TRP A 387 -20.01 -1.45 -11.23
CA TRP A 387 -20.01 -0.01 -11.08
C TRP A 387 -20.44 0.62 -12.41
N THR A 388 -21.11 1.76 -12.36
CA THR A 388 -21.45 2.55 -13.55
C THR A 388 -20.68 3.87 -13.55
N ASP A 389 -20.39 4.37 -14.74
CA ASP A 389 -19.60 5.56 -15.01
C ASP A 389 -20.15 6.85 -14.36
N ALA A 390 -19.36 7.44 -13.46
CA ALA A 390 -19.48 8.86 -13.10
C ALA A 390 -18.14 9.51 -12.81
N ASN A 391 -17.48 9.96 -13.88
CA ASN A 391 -16.39 10.95 -14.05
C ASN A 391 -15.38 11.28 -12.91
N THR A 392 -15.22 10.47 -11.86
CA THR A 392 -14.33 10.76 -10.70
C THR A 392 -13.64 9.48 -10.24
N ALA A 393 -12.31 9.56 -10.00
CA ALA A 393 -11.40 8.50 -9.51
C ALA A 393 -12.10 7.22 -9.01
N MET A 394 -12.24 6.25 -9.92
CA MET A 394 -13.04 5.03 -9.80
C MET A 394 -12.19 3.80 -9.48
N GLU A 395 -10.86 3.93 -9.45
CA GLU A 395 -9.93 2.81 -9.58
C GLU A 395 -9.91 1.91 -8.34
N GLY A 396 -10.16 0.62 -8.55
CA GLY A 396 -9.90 -0.44 -7.58
C GLY A 396 -8.47 -0.97 -7.67
N TYR A 397 -7.95 -1.49 -6.55
CA TYR A 397 -6.64 -2.14 -6.48
C TYR A 397 -6.75 -3.54 -5.86
N VAL A 398 -6.38 -4.55 -6.63
CA VAL A 398 -6.35 -5.95 -6.18
C VAL A 398 -4.94 -6.49 -6.36
N ASN A 399 -4.34 -6.97 -5.26
CA ASN A 399 -3.02 -7.60 -5.29
C ASN A 399 -2.99 -8.84 -4.41
N ASN A 400 -2.52 -9.97 -4.97
CA ASN A 400 -2.40 -11.24 -4.27
C ASN A 400 -3.76 -11.76 -3.78
N LEU A 401 -4.63 -12.12 -4.73
CA LEU A 401 -5.94 -12.73 -4.50
C LEU A 401 -5.89 -14.20 -4.92
N THR A 402 -6.33 -15.10 -4.05
CA THR A 402 -6.55 -16.50 -4.40
C THR A 402 -8.02 -16.84 -4.26
N ILE A 403 -8.60 -17.42 -5.30
CA ILE A 403 -9.95 -17.99 -5.27
C ILE A 403 -9.81 -19.50 -5.46
N ASP A 404 -10.25 -20.29 -4.49
CA ASP A 404 -10.27 -21.75 -4.58
C ASP A 404 -11.68 -22.31 -4.37
N THR A 405 -12.20 -22.97 -5.41
CA THR A 405 -13.44 -23.73 -5.38
C THR A 405 -14.68 -22.86 -5.23
N CYS A 406 -15.41 -22.70 -6.33
CA CYS A 406 -16.70 -22.02 -6.33
C CYS A 406 -17.73 -22.68 -7.26
N SER A 407 -19.01 -22.50 -6.94
CA SER A 407 -20.11 -23.10 -7.71
C SER A 407 -20.35 -22.39 -9.04
N TYR A 408 -20.22 -21.06 -9.09
CA TYR A 408 -20.48 -20.27 -10.30
C TYR A 408 -19.17 -19.69 -10.87
N ASP A 409 -19.17 -18.47 -11.39
CA ASP A 409 -17.96 -17.80 -11.87
C ASP A 409 -16.97 -17.55 -10.72
N GLY A 410 -15.67 -17.62 -11.03
CA GLY A 410 -14.62 -17.26 -10.08
C GLY A 410 -14.60 -15.76 -9.82
N MET A 411 -14.42 -14.98 -10.87
CA MET A 411 -14.62 -13.53 -10.83
C MET A 411 -15.60 -13.11 -11.92
N ASP A 412 -16.68 -12.45 -11.54
CA ASP A 412 -17.64 -11.79 -12.42
C ASP A 412 -17.50 -10.27 -12.21
N PHE A 413 -16.72 -9.64 -13.10
CA PHE A 413 -16.25 -8.27 -12.97
C PHE A 413 -16.97 -7.32 -13.93
N GLY A 414 -17.89 -6.54 -13.39
CA GLY A 414 -18.61 -5.46 -14.06
C GLY A 414 -18.04 -4.07 -13.77
N GLY A 415 -16.82 -3.99 -13.24
CA GLY A 415 -16.22 -2.75 -12.74
C GLY A 415 -15.86 -2.82 -11.26
N PRO A 416 -15.24 -1.76 -10.72
CA PRO A 416 -15.11 -0.43 -11.32
C PRO A 416 -14.05 -0.29 -12.41
N HIS A 417 -14.23 0.72 -13.26
CA HIS A 417 -13.36 1.00 -14.40
C HIS A 417 -11.98 1.48 -13.96
N ASP A 418 -10.99 1.26 -14.82
CA ASP A 418 -9.59 1.68 -14.63
C ASP A 418 -8.90 1.02 -13.42
N SER A 419 -9.44 -0.10 -12.96
CA SER A 419 -8.89 -0.88 -11.85
C SER A 419 -7.59 -1.60 -12.22
N ARG A 420 -6.77 -1.90 -11.21
CA ARG A 420 -5.51 -2.61 -11.35
C ARG A 420 -5.51 -3.89 -10.54
N HIS A 421 -5.40 -5.01 -11.23
CA HIS A 421 -5.46 -6.35 -10.69
C HIS A 421 -4.13 -7.06 -10.94
N SER A 422 -3.56 -7.63 -9.90
CA SER A 422 -2.23 -8.25 -9.97
C SER A 422 -2.12 -9.49 -9.09
N ASN A 423 -1.40 -10.49 -9.57
CA ASN A 423 -1.11 -11.73 -8.83
C ASN A 423 -2.40 -12.42 -8.36
N ILE A 424 -3.23 -12.83 -9.33
CA ILE A 424 -4.54 -13.43 -9.04
C ILE A 424 -4.55 -14.88 -9.50
N ILE A 425 -4.94 -15.79 -8.62
CA ILE A 425 -5.16 -17.20 -8.96
C ILE A 425 -6.65 -17.48 -8.81
N VAL A 426 -7.27 -18.05 -9.84
CA VAL A 426 -8.65 -18.54 -9.80
C VAL A 426 -8.65 -20.03 -10.08
N LYS A 427 -9.13 -20.82 -9.13
CA LYS A 427 -8.99 -22.27 -9.16
C LYS A 427 -10.32 -22.97 -8.90
N ASP A 428 -10.58 -24.03 -9.67
CA ASP A 428 -11.65 -25.01 -9.41
C ASP A 428 -13.07 -24.43 -9.29
N CYS A 429 -13.34 -23.37 -10.05
CA CYS A 429 -14.63 -22.71 -10.14
C CYS A 429 -15.55 -23.29 -11.23
N GLY A 430 -16.85 -22.94 -11.17
CA GLY A 430 -17.87 -23.41 -12.12
C GLY A 430 -18.50 -24.76 -11.77
N ARG A 431 -18.53 -25.13 -10.48
CA ARG A 431 -18.97 -26.47 -10.04
C ARG A 431 -20.47 -26.75 -10.08
N ALA A 432 -21.32 -25.73 -10.20
CA ALA A 432 -22.77 -25.89 -10.27
C ALA A 432 -23.22 -26.53 -11.60
N ALA A 433 -22.51 -26.25 -12.69
CA ALA A 433 -22.79 -26.81 -14.01
C ALA A 433 -21.54 -26.79 -14.88
N SER A 434 -21.13 -27.97 -15.34
CA SER A 434 -20.01 -28.12 -16.27
C SER A 434 -20.22 -27.27 -17.53
N ASN A 435 -19.15 -26.67 -18.03
CA ASN A 435 -19.13 -25.93 -19.29
C ASN A 435 -20.15 -24.75 -19.36
N THR A 436 -20.48 -24.15 -18.22
CA THR A 436 -21.47 -23.06 -18.13
C THR A 436 -20.85 -21.74 -17.68
N TYR A 437 -20.08 -21.76 -16.60
CA TYR A 437 -19.49 -20.57 -15.95
C TYR A 437 -18.07 -20.30 -16.43
N SER A 438 -17.44 -19.22 -15.98
CA SER A 438 -16.10 -18.80 -16.34
C SER A 438 -15.16 -18.78 -15.12
N GLY A 439 -13.86 -18.95 -15.35
CA GLY A 439 -12.85 -18.64 -14.33
C GLY A 439 -12.92 -17.15 -14.01
N VAL A 440 -12.69 -16.31 -15.02
CA VAL A 440 -12.88 -14.86 -14.96
C VAL A 440 -13.77 -14.41 -16.10
N ARG A 441 -14.77 -13.60 -15.78
CA ARG A 441 -15.64 -12.89 -16.72
C ARG A 441 -15.52 -11.40 -16.48
N THR A 442 -15.30 -10.63 -17.54
CA THR A 442 -15.39 -9.16 -17.52
C THR A 442 -16.54 -8.74 -18.43
N TYR A 443 -17.44 -7.90 -17.97
CA TYR A 443 -18.64 -7.50 -18.73
C TYR A 443 -19.00 -6.04 -18.48
N GLY A 444 -19.72 -5.38 -19.40
CA GLY A 444 -20.18 -4.02 -19.16
C GLY A 444 -21.33 -4.00 -18.17
N ALA A 445 -21.26 -3.15 -17.14
CA ALA A 445 -22.39 -2.98 -16.22
C ALA A 445 -23.61 -2.39 -16.97
N ALA A 446 -24.77 -2.42 -16.30
CA ALA A 446 -25.98 -1.80 -16.85
C ALA A 446 -25.70 -0.34 -17.28
N GLY A 447 -26.21 0.06 -18.44
CA GLY A 447 -25.96 1.39 -19.03
C GLY A 447 -24.83 1.44 -20.05
N GLY A 448 -24.10 0.34 -20.26
CA GLY A 448 -23.02 0.28 -21.24
C GLY A 448 -21.69 0.82 -20.71
N ALA A 449 -21.56 0.92 -19.38
CA ALA A 449 -20.33 1.33 -18.73
C ALA A 449 -19.24 0.25 -18.90
N ASN A 450 -18.10 0.61 -19.48
CA ASN A 450 -17.07 -0.33 -19.94
C ASN A 450 -16.19 -0.84 -18.80
N SER A 451 -16.25 -2.11 -18.37
CA SER A 451 -15.45 -2.66 -17.24
C SER A 451 -13.94 -2.82 -17.47
N PHE A 452 -13.30 -1.81 -18.06
CA PHE A 452 -11.86 -1.82 -18.30
C PHE A 452 -11.08 -1.96 -17.00
N ALA A 453 -10.13 -2.91 -16.98
CA ALA A 453 -9.13 -3.05 -15.93
C ALA A 453 -7.82 -3.59 -16.51
N GLU A 454 -6.71 -3.28 -15.83
CA GLU A 454 -5.41 -3.90 -16.09
C GLU A 454 -5.23 -5.12 -15.20
N TRP A 455 -4.87 -6.25 -15.81
CA TRP A 455 -4.69 -7.54 -15.18
C TRP A 455 -3.26 -8.01 -15.45
N SER A 456 -2.49 -8.25 -14.40
CA SER A 456 -1.13 -8.77 -14.49
C SER A 456 -0.99 -10.05 -13.67
N ASN A 457 -0.33 -11.07 -14.23
CA ASN A 457 -0.14 -12.35 -13.54
C ASN A 457 -1.47 -12.95 -13.05
N LEU A 458 -2.47 -13.00 -13.94
CA LEU A 458 -3.74 -13.67 -13.72
C LEU A 458 -3.62 -15.14 -14.15
N HIS A 459 -4.02 -16.07 -13.28
CA HIS A 459 -3.93 -17.50 -13.54
C HIS A 459 -5.23 -18.25 -13.17
N PRO A 460 -6.21 -18.32 -14.09
CA PRO A 460 -7.34 -19.22 -13.96
C PRO A 460 -6.92 -20.64 -14.38
N TRP A 461 -7.09 -21.62 -13.49
CA TRP A 461 -6.82 -23.04 -13.76
C TRP A 461 -7.77 -23.97 -13.00
N VAL A 462 -7.69 -25.29 -13.27
CA VAL A 462 -8.44 -26.32 -12.53
C VAL A 462 -7.53 -27.49 -12.18
N SER A 463 -7.67 -28.02 -10.96
CA SER A 463 -6.82 -29.09 -10.43
C SER A 463 -7.27 -30.49 -10.84
N THR A 464 -8.55 -30.66 -11.21
CA THR A 464 -9.11 -31.94 -11.63
C THR A 464 -10.03 -31.80 -12.83
N LEU A 465 -9.66 -32.42 -13.94
CA LEU A 465 -10.53 -32.69 -15.10
C LEU A 465 -11.14 -34.09 -14.95
N PRO A 466 -12.39 -34.37 -15.39
CA PRO A 466 -13.31 -33.56 -16.21
C PRO A 466 -14.65 -33.20 -15.51
N ALA A 467 -14.75 -33.31 -14.17
CA ALA A 467 -16.06 -33.36 -13.51
C ALA A 467 -16.77 -32.02 -13.30
N ALA A 468 -16.08 -30.87 -13.34
CA ALA A 468 -16.66 -29.58 -12.98
C ALA A 468 -15.76 -28.38 -13.36
N GLY A 469 -15.42 -28.25 -14.65
CA GLY A 469 -14.61 -27.13 -15.16
C GLY A 469 -15.47 -25.99 -15.71
N TYR A 470 -14.95 -24.77 -15.62
CA TYR A 470 -15.55 -23.62 -16.29
C TYR A 470 -15.47 -23.75 -17.83
N LYS A 471 -16.41 -23.11 -18.51
CA LYS A 471 -16.49 -22.97 -19.97
C LYS A 471 -15.31 -22.21 -20.56
N TYR A 472 -14.93 -21.11 -19.90
CA TYR A 472 -13.86 -20.21 -20.31
C TYR A 472 -12.94 -19.89 -19.13
N ALA A 473 -11.62 -19.87 -19.35
CA ALA A 473 -10.67 -19.40 -18.34
C ALA A 473 -10.79 -17.87 -18.21
N LEU A 474 -10.86 -17.20 -19.35
CA LEU A 474 -11.18 -15.79 -19.48
C LEU A 474 -12.32 -15.60 -20.49
N PHE A 475 -13.36 -14.89 -20.06
CA PHE A 475 -14.45 -14.44 -20.89
C PHE A 475 -14.57 -12.91 -20.83
N VAL A 476 -14.13 -12.24 -21.88
CA VAL A 476 -14.46 -10.83 -22.10
C VAL A 476 -15.81 -10.79 -22.80
N ASP A 477 -16.86 -10.50 -22.06
CA ASP A 477 -18.23 -10.42 -22.56
C ASP A 477 -18.54 -9.01 -23.09
N THR A 478 -19.72 -8.84 -23.66
CA THR A 478 -20.24 -7.59 -24.21
C THR A 478 -20.12 -6.44 -23.21
N GLY A 479 -19.46 -5.35 -23.64
CA GLY A 479 -19.17 -4.17 -22.80
C GLY A 479 -18.01 -4.36 -21.83
N GLY A 480 -17.40 -5.56 -21.76
CA GLY A 480 -16.15 -5.80 -21.06
C GLY A 480 -14.95 -5.49 -21.95
N THR A 481 -13.87 -5.00 -21.32
CA THR A 481 -12.55 -4.81 -21.95
C THR A 481 -11.46 -4.94 -20.88
N GLY A 482 -10.20 -5.04 -21.28
CA GLY A 482 -9.09 -5.03 -20.33
C GLY A 482 -7.74 -5.31 -20.97
N ASN A 483 -6.70 -5.10 -20.18
CA ASN A 483 -5.33 -5.44 -20.53
C ASN A 483 -4.88 -6.63 -19.70
N PHE A 484 -4.67 -7.79 -20.31
CA PHE A 484 -4.21 -9.01 -19.67
C PHE A 484 -2.75 -9.28 -20.03
N ILE A 485 -1.85 -9.10 -19.06
CA ILE A 485 -0.41 -9.10 -19.27
C ILE A 485 0.22 -10.19 -18.42
N GLN A 486 1.21 -10.91 -18.96
CA GLN A 486 1.96 -11.93 -18.21
C GLN A 486 1.06 -12.96 -17.50
N SER A 487 -0.06 -13.32 -18.14
CA SER A 487 -1.10 -14.15 -17.55
C SER A 487 -1.06 -15.56 -18.11
N GLN A 488 -1.69 -16.49 -17.41
CA GLN A 488 -1.79 -17.90 -17.79
C GLN A 488 -3.25 -18.33 -17.80
N PHE A 489 -3.75 -18.80 -18.94
CA PHE A 489 -5.14 -19.22 -19.09
C PHE A 489 -5.21 -20.72 -19.36
N GLU A 490 -5.70 -21.48 -18.39
CA GLU A 490 -5.81 -22.94 -18.43
C GLU A 490 -7.22 -23.38 -17.97
N GLY A 491 -7.53 -24.67 -18.00
CA GLY A 491 -8.62 -25.25 -17.22
C GLY A 491 -10.03 -25.14 -17.83
N ALA A 492 -10.13 -24.56 -19.03
CA ALA A 492 -11.42 -24.35 -19.72
C ALA A 492 -11.89 -25.56 -20.54
N ILE A 493 -13.18 -25.90 -20.44
CA ILE A 493 -13.79 -27.02 -21.18
C ILE A 493 -14.09 -26.67 -22.64
N SER A 494 -14.53 -25.44 -22.93
CA SER A 494 -14.79 -25.00 -24.30
C SER A 494 -13.56 -24.30 -24.88
N ASN A 495 -13.42 -23.01 -24.60
CA ASN A 495 -12.34 -22.18 -25.12
C ASN A 495 -11.55 -21.62 -23.94
N ALA A 496 -10.23 -21.58 -23.99
CA ALA A 496 -9.48 -20.96 -22.89
C ALA A 496 -9.82 -19.47 -22.77
N VAL A 497 -9.85 -18.76 -23.91
CA VAL A 497 -10.19 -17.34 -23.98
C VAL A 497 -11.31 -17.10 -24.98
N ARG A 498 -12.34 -16.34 -24.55
CA ARG A 498 -13.40 -15.84 -25.42
C ARG A 498 -13.43 -14.31 -25.35
N LEU A 499 -13.29 -13.67 -26.51
CA LEU A 499 -13.44 -12.22 -26.66
C LEU A 499 -14.75 -11.96 -27.40
N GLN A 500 -15.72 -11.35 -26.73
CA GLN A 500 -17.07 -11.11 -27.23
C GLN A 500 -17.46 -9.64 -27.07
N GLY A 501 -18.13 -9.09 -28.08
CA GLY A 501 -18.65 -7.72 -28.07
C GLY A 501 -18.34 -6.96 -29.35
N TYR A 502 -19.14 -5.93 -29.64
CA TYR A 502 -19.03 -5.16 -30.88
C TYR A 502 -17.89 -4.12 -30.86
N ALA A 503 -17.61 -3.54 -29.68
CA ALA A 503 -16.53 -2.56 -29.47
C ALA A 503 -15.27 -3.28 -28.98
N GLY A 504 -14.20 -3.15 -29.75
CA GLY A 504 -12.91 -3.78 -29.52
C GLY A 504 -12.01 -3.07 -28.52
N GLY A 505 -10.83 -3.65 -28.29
CA GLY A 505 -9.77 -3.02 -27.49
C GLY A 505 -9.21 -3.87 -26.35
N THR A 506 -9.51 -5.17 -26.31
CA THR A 506 -8.84 -6.06 -25.34
C THR A 506 -7.39 -6.27 -25.75
N VAL A 507 -6.49 -6.13 -24.78
CA VAL A 507 -5.07 -6.45 -24.96
C VAL A 507 -4.78 -7.76 -24.22
N ILE A 508 -4.14 -8.72 -24.89
CA ILE A 508 -3.53 -9.89 -24.27
C ILE A 508 -2.07 -9.89 -24.68
N ASN A 509 -1.17 -9.72 -23.71
CA ASN A 509 0.26 -9.61 -23.99
C ASN A 509 1.11 -10.51 -23.09
N ASP A 510 2.20 -11.04 -23.63
CA ASP A 510 3.22 -11.84 -22.92
C ASP A 510 2.63 -12.99 -22.08
N SER A 511 1.54 -13.59 -22.58
CA SER A 511 0.71 -14.55 -21.84
C SER A 511 0.82 -15.97 -22.41
N MET A 512 0.47 -16.97 -21.59
CA MET A 512 0.38 -18.36 -22.01
C MET A 512 -1.07 -18.84 -21.99
N ILE A 513 -1.45 -19.60 -23.00
CA ILE A 513 -2.80 -20.16 -23.11
C ILE A 513 -2.67 -21.65 -23.37
N PHE A 514 -3.32 -22.45 -22.52
CA PHE A 514 -3.22 -23.90 -22.54
C PHE A 514 -4.56 -24.53 -22.91
N ALA A 515 -4.54 -25.42 -23.89
CA ALA A 515 -5.68 -26.25 -24.24
C ALA A 515 -5.72 -27.50 -23.37
N ILE A 516 -6.87 -27.71 -22.74
CA ILE A 516 -7.15 -28.91 -21.93
C ILE A 516 -8.33 -29.74 -22.46
N ALA A 517 -9.04 -29.24 -23.47
CA ALA A 517 -10.24 -29.83 -24.06
C ALA A 517 -10.33 -29.53 -25.57
N THR A 518 -11.43 -29.91 -26.23
CA THR A 518 -11.54 -30.00 -27.69
C THR A 518 -11.82 -28.67 -28.43
N GLY A 519 -12.15 -27.59 -27.75
CA GLY A 519 -12.44 -26.30 -28.39
C GLY A 519 -11.19 -25.49 -28.76
N PRO A 520 -11.34 -24.38 -29.48
CA PRO A 520 -10.23 -23.49 -29.80
C PRO A 520 -9.63 -22.83 -28.56
N LEU A 521 -8.32 -22.51 -28.57
CA LEU A 521 -7.70 -21.80 -27.45
C LEU A 521 -8.25 -20.39 -27.30
N ILE A 522 -8.31 -19.63 -28.40
CA ILE A 522 -8.89 -18.29 -28.44
C ILE A 522 -10.02 -18.26 -29.46
N SER A 523 -11.17 -17.74 -29.05
CA SER A 523 -12.27 -17.41 -29.94
C SER A 523 -12.55 -15.91 -29.92
N ILE A 524 -12.51 -15.27 -31.09
CA ILE A 524 -12.62 -13.83 -31.26
C ILE A 524 -13.93 -13.51 -31.98
N CYS A 525 -14.81 -12.78 -31.31
CA CYS A 525 -16.10 -12.27 -31.78
C CYS A 525 -16.15 -10.73 -31.71
N SER A 526 -15.01 -10.08 -31.48
CA SER A 526 -14.88 -8.62 -31.37
C SER A 526 -13.79 -8.06 -32.29
N ALA A 527 -13.84 -6.75 -32.53
CA ALA A 527 -12.89 -6.05 -33.38
C ALA A 527 -11.66 -5.56 -32.59
N GLN A 528 -10.63 -5.06 -33.27
CA GLN A 528 -9.57 -4.20 -32.67
C GLN A 528 -8.88 -4.75 -31.41
N ASN A 529 -8.81 -6.06 -31.23
CA ASN A 529 -8.05 -6.65 -30.13
C ASN A 529 -6.55 -6.68 -30.48
N LEU A 530 -5.71 -6.58 -29.46
CA LEU A 530 -4.27 -6.70 -29.56
C LEU A 530 -3.81 -7.94 -28.79
N ILE A 531 -3.46 -9.01 -29.50
CA ILE A 531 -3.00 -10.27 -28.93
C ILE A 531 -1.54 -10.44 -29.34
N THR A 532 -0.58 -10.18 -28.46
CA THR A 532 0.85 -10.16 -28.82
C THR A 532 1.70 -10.98 -27.87
N ASN A 533 2.79 -11.55 -28.40
CA ASN A 533 3.72 -12.38 -27.63
C ASN A 533 3.03 -13.50 -26.83
N VAL A 534 1.94 -14.04 -27.37
CA VAL A 534 1.18 -15.10 -26.70
C VAL A 534 1.71 -16.47 -27.11
N ASN A 535 1.95 -17.35 -26.14
CA ASN A 535 2.28 -18.74 -26.39
C ASN A 535 1.02 -19.62 -26.27
N LEU A 536 0.71 -20.36 -27.33
CA LEU A 536 -0.39 -21.31 -27.38
C LEU A 536 0.17 -22.72 -27.33
N SER A 537 -0.23 -23.51 -26.33
CA SER A 537 0.22 -24.89 -26.20
C SER A 537 -0.94 -25.85 -25.98
N ASN A 538 -0.82 -27.03 -26.57
CA ASN A 538 -1.59 -28.18 -26.10
C ASN A 538 -0.96 -28.71 -24.80
N THR A 539 -1.76 -29.16 -23.83
CA THR A 539 -1.26 -29.86 -22.63
C THR A 539 -1.86 -31.26 -22.50
N LEU A 540 -3.07 -31.49 -23.02
CA LEU A 540 -3.78 -32.76 -22.87
C LEU A 540 -4.64 -33.10 -24.11
N GLN A 541 -4.22 -34.13 -24.86
CA GLN A 541 -4.95 -34.99 -25.83
C GLN A 541 -5.90 -34.40 -26.90
N ALA A 542 -6.24 -33.11 -26.90
CA ALA A 542 -7.03 -32.49 -27.95
C ALA A 542 -6.14 -32.04 -29.12
N SER A 543 -6.71 -32.01 -30.32
CA SER A 543 -6.16 -31.31 -31.49
C SER A 543 -6.88 -29.96 -31.65
N PRO A 544 -6.69 -28.99 -30.74
CA PRO A 544 -7.42 -27.73 -30.78
C PRO A 544 -6.95 -26.88 -31.95
N VAL A 545 -7.83 -25.96 -32.38
CA VAL A 545 -7.43 -24.82 -33.20
C VAL A 545 -6.88 -23.74 -32.28
N GLY A 546 -5.79 -23.07 -32.65
CA GLY A 546 -5.24 -21.97 -31.85
C GLY A 546 -6.21 -20.80 -31.73
N VAL A 547 -6.44 -20.11 -32.84
CA VAL A 547 -7.34 -18.95 -32.89
C VAL A 547 -8.46 -19.18 -33.91
N VAL A 548 -9.70 -18.90 -33.50
CA VAL A 548 -10.87 -18.91 -34.39
C VAL A 548 -11.52 -17.53 -34.37
N PHE A 549 -11.68 -16.94 -35.55
CA PHE A 549 -12.63 -15.84 -35.71
C PHE A 549 -14.04 -16.42 -35.76
N ASP A 550 -14.95 -15.79 -35.00
CA ASP A 550 -16.35 -16.14 -34.93
C ASP A 550 -17.17 -14.93 -35.37
N ASN A 551 -17.85 -15.06 -36.51
CA ASN A 551 -18.72 -14.03 -37.08
C ASN A 551 -20.21 -14.41 -36.99
N SER A 552 -20.57 -15.23 -36.01
CA SER A 552 -21.97 -15.58 -35.77
C SER A 552 -22.70 -14.47 -34.99
N GLY A 553 -23.98 -14.23 -35.28
CA GLY A 553 -24.79 -13.25 -34.53
C GLY A 553 -24.26 -11.81 -34.61
N ALA A 554 -24.11 -11.15 -33.45
CA ALA A 554 -23.66 -9.76 -33.32
C ALA A 554 -22.13 -9.61 -33.18
N CYS A 555 -21.37 -10.57 -33.72
CA CYS A 555 -19.91 -10.55 -33.71
C CYS A 555 -19.35 -9.68 -34.85
N ASN A 556 -18.16 -9.11 -34.64
CA ASN A 556 -17.39 -8.44 -35.70
C ASN A 556 -15.89 -8.69 -35.52
N PRO A 557 -15.38 -9.87 -35.91
CA PRO A 557 -13.97 -10.22 -35.76
C PRO A 557 -13.09 -9.57 -36.84
N SER A 558 -12.96 -8.24 -36.81
CA SER A 558 -12.19 -7.46 -37.77
C SER A 558 -11.13 -6.57 -37.12
N SER A 559 -10.12 -6.16 -37.89
CA SER A 559 -9.10 -5.20 -37.44
C SER A 559 -8.30 -5.63 -36.20
N ASN A 560 -8.21 -6.93 -35.92
CA ASN A 560 -7.43 -7.47 -34.81
C ASN A 560 -5.94 -7.54 -35.17
N THR A 561 -5.05 -7.33 -34.20
CA THR A 561 -3.61 -7.56 -34.35
C THR A 561 -3.20 -8.76 -33.50
N ILE A 562 -2.66 -9.79 -34.14
CA ILE A 562 -2.36 -11.08 -33.51
C ILE A 562 -0.92 -11.47 -33.82
N SER A 563 -0.10 -11.66 -32.79
CA SER A 563 1.25 -12.22 -32.86
C SER A 563 1.41 -13.30 -31.81
N MET A 564 1.65 -14.53 -32.25
CA MET A 564 1.68 -15.69 -31.36
C MET A 564 2.75 -16.72 -31.73
N VAL A 565 3.11 -17.52 -30.73
CA VAL A 565 3.91 -18.74 -30.88
C VAL A 565 3.00 -19.94 -30.63
N GLU A 566 2.91 -20.86 -31.59
CA GLU A 566 2.15 -22.10 -31.45
C GLU A 566 3.06 -23.30 -31.16
N ASN A 567 2.62 -24.15 -30.23
CA ASN A 567 3.30 -25.36 -29.84
C ASN A 567 2.40 -26.57 -30.11
N ASN A 568 2.56 -27.15 -31.30
CA ASN A 568 1.96 -28.38 -31.77
C ASN A 568 0.43 -28.35 -31.88
N LEU A 569 -0.15 -27.28 -32.42
CA LEU A 569 -1.60 -27.15 -32.58
C LEU A 569 -2.09 -27.89 -33.83
N THR A 570 -2.22 -29.21 -33.76
CA THR A 570 -2.55 -30.08 -34.91
C THR A 570 -3.90 -29.80 -35.57
N GLY A 571 -4.83 -29.14 -34.86
CA GLY A 571 -6.11 -28.67 -35.41
C GLY A 571 -5.99 -27.44 -36.31
N GLY A 572 -4.84 -26.76 -36.30
CA GLY A 572 -4.54 -25.55 -37.04
C GLY A 572 -4.25 -24.38 -36.11
N ALA A 573 -3.26 -23.56 -36.45
CA ALA A 573 -2.89 -22.42 -35.61
C ALA A 573 -3.94 -21.30 -35.68
N ILE A 574 -4.53 -21.07 -36.85
CA ILE A 574 -5.58 -20.05 -37.03
C ILE A 574 -6.64 -20.45 -38.06
N ASN A 575 -7.89 -20.05 -37.83
CA ASN A 575 -9.00 -20.23 -38.74
C ASN A 575 -9.64 -18.90 -39.17
N PHE A 576 -9.53 -18.58 -40.47
CA PHE A 576 -10.07 -17.37 -41.11
C PHE A 576 -11.48 -17.53 -41.67
N ALA A 577 -12.12 -18.70 -41.54
CA ALA A 577 -13.41 -18.99 -42.19
C ALA A 577 -14.52 -17.97 -41.86
N GLN A 578 -14.44 -17.32 -40.69
CA GLN A 578 -15.38 -16.29 -40.27
C GLN A 578 -14.65 -14.99 -39.88
N SER A 579 -13.56 -14.65 -40.56
CA SER A 579 -12.89 -13.36 -40.39
C SER A 579 -13.80 -12.21 -40.88
N GLY A 580 -13.82 -11.09 -40.16
CA GLY A 580 -14.47 -9.85 -40.58
C GLY A 580 -13.61 -8.96 -41.48
N GLY A 581 -12.37 -9.37 -41.78
CA GLY A 581 -11.40 -8.61 -42.57
C GLY A 581 -10.47 -7.72 -41.73
N LEU A 582 -9.43 -7.17 -42.39
CA LEU A 582 -8.44 -6.25 -41.80
C LEU A 582 -7.66 -6.77 -40.58
N ASN A 583 -7.72 -8.07 -40.28
CA ASN A 583 -6.96 -8.68 -39.20
C ASN A 583 -5.49 -8.81 -39.62
N GLN A 584 -4.55 -8.36 -38.78
CA GLN A 584 -3.11 -8.57 -38.93
C GLN A 584 -2.70 -9.77 -38.10
N VAL A 585 -2.09 -10.78 -38.71
CA VAL A 585 -1.76 -12.04 -38.03
C VAL A 585 -0.33 -12.46 -38.36
N SER A 586 0.45 -12.75 -37.32
CA SER A 586 1.76 -13.36 -37.37
C SER A 586 1.78 -14.59 -36.47
N VAL A 587 2.15 -15.75 -37.02
CA VAL A 587 2.22 -17.02 -36.29
C VAL A 587 3.58 -17.65 -36.52
N ARG A 588 4.26 -18.04 -35.44
CA ARG A 588 5.51 -18.81 -35.48
C ARG A 588 5.34 -20.06 -34.63
N GLY A 589 6.09 -21.12 -34.89
CA GLY A 589 5.97 -22.33 -34.08
C GLY A 589 6.25 -23.61 -34.82
N TYR A 590 5.86 -24.72 -34.20
CA TYR A 590 5.99 -26.06 -34.75
C TYR A 590 4.66 -26.78 -34.66
N GLN A 591 4.22 -27.34 -35.79
CA GLN A 591 3.05 -28.20 -35.89
C GLN A 591 3.49 -29.57 -36.42
N SER A 592 3.19 -30.66 -35.69
CA SER A 592 3.59 -32.01 -36.14
C SER A 592 2.77 -32.53 -37.32
N SER A 593 1.58 -31.99 -37.53
CA SER A 593 0.61 -32.41 -38.56
C SER A 593 -0.54 -31.42 -38.68
N GLY A 594 -1.30 -31.47 -39.79
CA GLY A 594 -2.46 -30.60 -40.02
C GLY A 594 -2.09 -29.31 -40.73
N SER A 595 -3.10 -28.57 -41.20
CA SER A 595 -2.91 -27.28 -41.85
C SER A 595 -2.80 -26.19 -40.79
N ALA A 596 -1.71 -25.40 -40.82
CA ALA A 596 -1.52 -24.28 -39.89
C ALA A 596 -2.58 -23.17 -40.06
N VAL A 597 -3.07 -22.99 -41.28
CA VAL A 597 -4.07 -21.98 -41.62
C VAL A 597 -5.31 -22.68 -42.20
N LEU A 598 -6.47 -22.38 -41.62
CA LEU A 598 -7.78 -22.83 -42.07
C LEU A 598 -8.59 -21.66 -42.63
N GLY A 599 -9.51 -21.96 -43.56
CA GLY A 599 -10.38 -20.96 -44.19
C GLY A 599 -9.69 -20.07 -45.22
N THR A 600 -10.46 -19.19 -45.85
CA THR A 600 -9.97 -18.24 -46.85
C THR A 600 -9.78 -16.88 -46.20
N TYR A 601 -8.63 -16.25 -46.42
CA TYR A 601 -8.35 -14.88 -45.98
C TYR A 601 -8.62 -13.86 -47.09
N PHE A 602 -8.90 -12.61 -46.72
CA PHE A 602 -9.13 -11.52 -47.67
C PHE A 602 -7.83 -11.07 -48.33
N SER A 603 -7.88 -10.65 -49.59
CA SER A 603 -6.72 -10.31 -50.44
C SER A 603 -5.92 -9.08 -50.02
N GLU A 604 -6.40 -8.29 -49.04
CA GLU A 604 -5.71 -7.10 -48.49
C GLU A 604 -4.89 -7.41 -47.21
N LEU A 605 -4.69 -8.69 -46.91
CA LEU A 605 -3.94 -9.15 -45.74
C LEU A 605 -2.44 -8.84 -45.90
N LEU A 606 -1.92 -7.91 -45.07
CA LEU A 606 -0.50 -7.85 -44.72
C LEU A 606 -0.15 -9.08 -43.88
N LEU A 607 0.14 -10.20 -44.54
CA LEU A 607 0.75 -11.37 -43.94
C LEU A 607 2.20 -11.03 -43.58
N ASP A 608 2.54 -11.01 -42.30
CA ASP A 608 3.93 -11.17 -41.86
C ASP A 608 4.08 -12.61 -41.33
N SER A 609 4.73 -13.45 -42.15
CA SER A 609 5.12 -14.84 -41.93
C SER A 609 4.00 -15.88 -41.78
N ALA A 610 3.92 -16.78 -42.77
CA ALA A 610 3.33 -18.10 -42.62
C ALA A 610 4.34 -19.06 -42.00
N VAL A 611 3.84 -19.99 -41.19
CA VAL A 611 4.58 -21.10 -40.57
C VAL A 611 5.27 -21.92 -41.67
N ALA A 612 6.60 -21.86 -41.74
CA ALA A 612 7.40 -22.81 -42.50
C ALA A 612 7.71 -24.01 -41.61
N PRO A 613 7.43 -25.26 -42.04
CA PRO A 613 8.08 -26.40 -41.43
C PRO A 613 9.55 -26.33 -41.83
N LEU A 614 10.40 -25.94 -40.88
CA LEU A 614 11.86 -25.87 -40.98
C LEU A 614 12.40 -24.74 -41.88
N GLY A 615 12.83 -23.65 -41.24
CA GLY A 615 13.90 -22.80 -41.76
C GLY A 615 13.48 -21.55 -42.53
N ASN A 616 13.98 -20.42 -42.04
CA ASN A 616 14.14 -19.10 -42.65
C ASN A 616 13.02 -18.06 -42.47
N ILE A 617 13.48 -16.93 -41.91
CA ILE A 617 12.82 -15.64 -41.68
C ILE A 617 12.78 -14.86 -42.99
N TYR A 618 11.65 -14.21 -43.33
CA TYR A 618 11.67 -13.01 -44.20
C TYR A 618 10.53 -12.05 -43.83
N PHE A 619 10.89 -10.76 -43.67
CA PHE A 619 10.02 -9.64 -43.33
C PHE A 619 9.29 -9.05 -44.54
N SER A 620 8.06 -8.58 -44.27
CA SER A 620 7.37 -7.36 -44.72
C SER A 620 7.55 -6.81 -46.15
N ASN A 621 6.39 -6.52 -46.75
CA ASN A 621 6.09 -5.73 -47.95
C ASN A 621 6.23 -6.40 -49.32
N GLY A 622 5.10 -6.91 -49.81
CA GLY A 622 4.84 -7.15 -51.23
C GLY A 622 4.13 -8.47 -51.48
N VAL A 623 2.78 -8.44 -51.44
CA VAL A 623 1.83 -9.40 -52.03
C VAL A 623 2.41 -10.80 -52.32
N THR A 624 2.21 -11.73 -51.38
CA THR A 624 2.63 -13.12 -51.46
C THR A 624 1.86 -13.89 -52.55
N LEU A 625 2.44 -14.01 -53.75
CA LEU A 625 2.07 -15.05 -54.75
C LEU A 625 2.93 -16.33 -54.60
N SER A 626 3.63 -16.49 -53.47
CA SER A 626 4.66 -17.51 -53.25
C SER A 626 4.18 -18.96 -53.17
N ASN A 627 2.86 -19.21 -53.17
CA ASN A 627 2.25 -20.54 -52.95
C ASN A 627 1.30 -21.00 -54.09
N SER A 628 1.47 -20.53 -55.32
CA SER A 628 0.74 -21.14 -56.43
C SER A 628 1.20 -22.59 -56.64
N THR A 629 0.27 -23.54 -56.73
CA THR A 629 0.54 -24.94 -57.12
C THR A 629 0.61 -25.13 -58.64
N GLN A 630 0.24 -24.12 -59.42
CA GLN A 630 0.29 -24.18 -60.88
C GLN A 630 1.68 -23.78 -61.38
N LYS A 631 2.38 -24.72 -62.01
CA LYS A 631 3.72 -24.52 -62.55
C LYS A 631 3.68 -23.70 -63.86
N PRO A 632 4.45 -22.60 -63.98
CA PRO A 632 4.66 -21.93 -65.27
C PRO A 632 5.23 -22.90 -66.31
N ALA A 633 4.86 -22.73 -67.58
CA ALA A 633 5.37 -23.56 -68.67
C ALA A 633 6.01 -22.69 -69.76
N VAL A 634 6.98 -23.25 -70.48
CA VAL A 634 7.53 -22.57 -71.66
C VAL A 634 6.56 -22.74 -72.81
N ALA A 635 6.02 -21.63 -73.30
CA ALA A 635 5.10 -21.62 -74.44
C ALA A 635 5.86 -21.65 -75.77
N SER A 636 6.97 -20.91 -75.86
CA SER A 636 7.83 -20.85 -77.06
C SER A 636 9.19 -20.21 -76.75
N GLY A 637 10.15 -20.40 -77.65
CA GLY A 637 11.49 -19.78 -77.57
C GLY A 637 12.41 -20.40 -76.51
N PHE A 638 13.37 -19.61 -76.01
CA PHE A 638 14.41 -20.06 -75.07
C PHE A 638 15.26 -21.26 -75.55
N CYS A 639 15.46 -21.36 -76.86
CA CYS A 639 16.30 -22.37 -77.53
C CYS A 639 15.71 -23.80 -77.45
N THR A 640 16.52 -24.83 -77.76
CA THR A 640 16.04 -26.23 -77.80
C THR A 640 16.02 -26.84 -76.40
N SER A 641 14.85 -27.35 -75.99
CA SER A 641 14.61 -28.02 -74.70
C SER A 641 14.82 -27.14 -73.46
N PRO A 642 14.18 -25.96 -73.38
CA PRO A 642 14.23 -25.13 -72.17
C PRO A 642 13.48 -25.80 -71.01
N THR A 643 13.83 -25.44 -69.79
CA THR A 643 13.22 -26.00 -68.58
C THR A 643 12.81 -24.90 -67.60
N ILE A 644 11.81 -25.18 -66.77
CA ILE A 644 11.45 -24.33 -65.62
C ILE A 644 11.66 -25.16 -64.36
N ASN A 645 12.52 -24.65 -63.49
CA ASN A 645 12.84 -25.21 -62.19
C ASN A 645 12.19 -24.37 -61.09
N GLY A 646 11.35 -25.02 -60.27
CA GLY A 646 10.45 -24.37 -59.32
C GLY A 646 8.98 -24.60 -59.66
N ASN A 647 8.15 -24.65 -58.62
CA ASN A 647 6.69 -24.79 -58.72
C ASN A 647 5.94 -23.46 -58.43
N ASN A 648 6.68 -22.37 -58.19
CA ASN A 648 6.13 -21.08 -57.81
C ASN A 648 5.99 -20.16 -59.03
N VAL A 649 4.83 -19.51 -59.18
CA VAL A 649 4.52 -18.59 -60.30
C VAL A 649 5.15 -17.22 -60.11
N ALA A 650 5.40 -16.81 -58.87
CA ALA A 650 5.96 -15.50 -58.54
C ALA A 650 7.48 -15.43 -58.69
N GLY A 651 8.16 -16.58 -58.66
CA GLY A 651 9.61 -16.66 -58.71
C GLY A 651 10.08 -18.05 -59.11
N PHE A 652 10.83 -18.18 -60.19
CA PHE A 652 11.35 -19.45 -60.69
C PHE A 652 12.60 -19.26 -61.55
N ILE A 653 13.35 -20.35 -61.75
CA ILE A 653 14.52 -20.35 -62.62
C ILE A 653 14.13 -20.98 -63.96
N LEU A 654 14.35 -20.25 -65.04
CA LEU A 654 14.22 -20.76 -66.40
C LEU A 654 15.61 -21.18 -66.90
N GLY A 655 15.79 -22.47 -67.17
CA GLY A 655 16.96 -23.00 -67.86
C GLY A 655 16.81 -22.81 -69.36
N VAL A 656 17.71 -22.03 -69.96
CA VAL A 656 17.79 -21.87 -71.41
C VAL A 656 18.29 -23.16 -72.04
N GLY A 657 17.64 -23.57 -73.12
CA GLY A 657 18.01 -24.75 -73.88
C GLY A 657 19.37 -24.64 -74.59
N THR A 658 19.68 -25.61 -75.44
CA THR A 658 20.87 -25.58 -76.31
C THR A 658 20.56 -25.06 -77.71
N GLY A 659 21.58 -24.75 -78.51
CA GLY A 659 21.39 -24.42 -79.94
C GLY A 659 20.69 -23.09 -80.19
N CYS A 660 21.00 -22.08 -79.36
CA CYS A 660 20.29 -20.81 -79.36
C CYS A 660 20.47 -19.99 -80.66
N SER A 661 19.40 -19.88 -81.44
CA SER A 661 19.27 -18.98 -82.59
C SER A 661 18.20 -17.91 -82.39
N THR A 662 17.57 -17.86 -81.21
CA THR A 662 16.50 -16.92 -80.88
C THR A 662 16.86 -16.07 -79.65
N GLY A 663 16.51 -14.78 -79.72
CA GLY A 663 16.64 -13.84 -78.61
C GLY A 663 15.38 -13.65 -77.79
N THR A 664 14.29 -14.35 -78.12
CA THR A 664 12.97 -14.19 -77.50
C THR A 664 12.41 -15.51 -77.00
N GLY A 665 11.58 -15.45 -75.97
CA GLY A 665 10.85 -16.59 -75.45
C GLY A 665 9.65 -16.18 -74.61
N THR A 666 8.60 -17.01 -74.62
CA THR A 666 7.33 -16.76 -73.93
C THR A 666 7.07 -17.88 -72.95
N ILE A 667 6.62 -17.51 -71.76
CA ILE A 667 6.11 -18.43 -70.74
C ILE A 667 4.59 -18.27 -70.59
N THR A 668 3.91 -19.36 -70.28
CA THR A 668 2.52 -19.36 -69.82
C THR A 668 2.48 -19.25 -68.30
N LEU A 669 1.57 -18.39 -67.83
CA LEU A 669 1.29 -18.10 -66.43
C LEU A 669 -0.22 -18.30 -66.18
N PRO A 670 -0.66 -18.58 -64.94
CA PRO A 670 -2.08 -18.58 -64.59
C PRO A 670 -2.76 -17.26 -64.93
N ALA A 671 -4.09 -17.26 -65.06
CA ALA A 671 -4.84 -16.04 -65.34
C ALA A 671 -4.68 -14.99 -64.21
N ALA A 672 -4.03 -13.87 -64.53
CA ALA A 672 -4.03 -12.64 -63.73
C ALA A 672 -5.31 -11.81 -64.02
N PRO A 673 -5.79 -11.01 -63.06
CA PRO A 673 -6.96 -10.14 -63.26
C PRO A 673 -6.81 -9.17 -64.44
N THR A 674 -5.61 -8.62 -64.62
CA THR A 674 -5.30 -7.59 -65.61
C THR A 674 -4.11 -8.00 -66.47
N VAL A 675 -2.92 -8.15 -65.88
CA VAL A 675 -1.67 -8.44 -66.61
C VAL A 675 -0.62 -9.08 -65.69
N TRP A 676 0.37 -9.73 -66.30
CA TRP A 676 1.61 -10.09 -65.63
C TRP A 676 2.72 -9.08 -65.88
N GLN A 677 3.32 -8.56 -64.81
CA GLN A 677 4.57 -7.80 -64.87
C GLN A 677 5.69 -8.66 -64.31
N CYS A 678 6.73 -8.90 -65.08
CA CYS A 678 7.85 -9.74 -64.70
C CYS A 678 9.19 -9.04 -64.90
N ALA A 679 10.12 -9.28 -63.98
CA ALA A 679 11.54 -8.96 -64.10
C ALA A 679 12.32 -10.25 -64.35
N ALA A 680 13.38 -10.16 -65.15
CA ALA A 680 14.24 -11.29 -65.49
C ALA A 680 15.71 -10.89 -65.40
N SER A 681 16.54 -11.78 -64.84
CA SER A 681 17.99 -11.59 -64.75
C SER A 681 18.72 -12.83 -65.25
N ASP A 682 19.63 -12.67 -66.21
CA ASP A 682 20.51 -13.76 -66.64
C ASP A 682 21.58 -14.00 -65.57
N LEU A 683 21.59 -15.20 -64.97
CA LEU A 683 22.49 -15.55 -63.87
C LEU A 683 23.89 -15.97 -64.35
N ALA A 684 24.05 -16.34 -65.62
CA ALA A 684 25.31 -16.82 -66.16
C ALA A 684 26.16 -15.69 -66.77
N THR A 685 25.50 -14.65 -67.31
CA THR A 685 26.16 -13.61 -68.12
C THR A 685 25.63 -12.19 -67.83
N SER A 686 25.23 -11.92 -66.59
CA SER A 686 24.64 -10.65 -66.13
C SER A 686 25.46 -9.39 -66.46
N GLY A 687 26.75 -9.50 -66.77
CA GLY A 687 27.59 -8.37 -67.21
C GLY A 687 27.60 -8.10 -68.73
N ALA A 688 27.10 -9.03 -69.54
CA ALA A 688 27.12 -8.93 -71.01
C ALA A 688 25.71 -8.77 -71.60
N TYR A 689 24.69 -9.30 -70.94
CA TYR A 689 23.32 -9.33 -71.43
C TYR A 689 22.30 -8.91 -70.37
N THR A 690 21.16 -8.36 -70.82
CA THR A 690 20.01 -8.03 -69.98
C THR A 690 18.75 -8.62 -70.59
N VAL A 691 17.96 -9.32 -69.78
CA VAL A 691 16.69 -9.91 -70.20
C VAL A 691 15.56 -8.97 -69.78
N LYS A 692 14.70 -8.60 -70.72
CA LYS A 692 13.56 -7.71 -70.44
C LYS A 692 12.27 -8.35 -70.90
N GLN A 693 11.20 -8.12 -70.13
CA GLN A 693 9.85 -8.42 -70.57
C GLN A 693 9.48 -7.45 -71.71
N THR A 694 9.04 -7.97 -72.84
CA THR A 694 8.69 -7.21 -74.05
C THR A 694 7.22 -7.30 -74.42
N ALA A 695 6.50 -8.32 -73.91
CA ALA A 695 5.05 -8.41 -74.03
C ALA A 695 4.45 -9.15 -72.82
N PHE A 696 3.17 -8.89 -72.55
CA PHE A 696 2.41 -9.51 -71.48
C PHE A 696 0.94 -9.68 -71.85
N SER A 697 0.29 -10.65 -71.20
CA SER A 697 -1.16 -10.81 -71.19
C SER A 697 -1.62 -11.22 -69.79
N THR A 698 -2.92 -11.48 -69.63
CA THR A 698 -3.44 -12.11 -68.41
C THR A 698 -2.87 -13.51 -68.17
N THR A 699 -2.30 -14.19 -69.17
CA THR A 699 -1.88 -15.60 -69.09
C THR A 699 -0.46 -15.87 -69.59
N SER A 700 0.32 -14.84 -69.90
CA SER A 700 1.68 -15.03 -70.44
C SER A 700 2.59 -13.82 -70.22
N ALA A 701 3.90 -14.09 -70.24
CA ALA A 701 4.93 -13.07 -70.30
C ALA A 701 5.96 -13.46 -71.37
N THR A 702 6.36 -12.50 -72.21
CA THR A 702 7.38 -12.68 -73.24
C THR A 702 8.62 -11.89 -72.87
N PHE A 703 9.78 -12.53 -72.98
CA PHE A 703 11.08 -11.97 -72.65
C PHE A 703 11.96 -11.91 -73.90
N ALA A 704 12.81 -10.89 -73.96
CA ALA A 704 13.85 -10.76 -74.97
C ALA A 704 15.20 -10.48 -74.32
N ASN A 705 16.27 -11.00 -74.91
CA ASN A 705 17.65 -10.78 -74.49
C ASN A 705 18.28 -9.64 -75.28
N PHE A 706 19.04 -8.79 -74.60
CA PHE A 706 19.72 -7.65 -75.20
C PHE A 706 21.17 -7.58 -74.73
N ALA A 707 22.10 -7.27 -75.64
CA ALA A 707 23.48 -7.01 -75.27
C ALA A 707 23.56 -5.67 -74.50
N GLN A 708 24.15 -5.66 -73.31
CA GLN A 708 24.20 -4.45 -72.48
C GLN A 708 25.05 -3.34 -73.10
N SER A 709 26.10 -3.70 -73.85
CA SER A 709 27.01 -2.75 -74.47
C SER A 709 26.41 -1.99 -75.67
N THR A 710 25.39 -2.55 -76.33
CA THR A 710 24.83 -1.98 -77.57
C THR A 710 23.32 -1.77 -77.53
N GLY A 711 22.61 -2.36 -76.57
CA GLY A 711 21.15 -2.38 -76.50
C GLY A 711 20.49 -3.18 -77.64
N ALA A 712 21.26 -3.82 -78.51
CA ALA A 712 20.74 -4.62 -79.61
C ALA A 712 20.18 -5.95 -79.11
N ALA A 713 19.15 -6.46 -79.79
CA ALA A 713 18.63 -7.80 -79.54
C ALA A 713 19.73 -8.83 -79.76
N ALA A 714 19.86 -9.76 -78.81
CA ALA A 714 20.86 -10.81 -78.83
C ALA A 714 20.17 -12.17 -78.64
N ASN A 715 20.80 -13.25 -79.10
CA ASN A 715 20.32 -14.59 -78.78
C ASN A 715 20.52 -14.88 -77.29
N PHE A 716 19.73 -15.79 -76.72
CA PHE A 716 20.03 -16.31 -75.39
C PHE A 716 21.32 -17.15 -75.43
N ASN A 717 22.02 -17.23 -74.30
CA ASN A 717 23.20 -18.09 -74.18
C ASN A 717 22.77 -19.53 -73.93
N SER A 718 23.32 -20.47 -74.70
CA SER A 718 22.97 -21.89 -74.55
C SER A 718 23.32 -22.38 -73.15
N SER A 719 22.41 -23.13 -72.54
CA SER A 719 22.57 -23.70 -71.19
C SER A 719 22.75 -22.67 -70.07
N SER A 720 22.31 -21.41 -70.25
CA SER A 720 22.27 -20.42 -69.17
C SER A 720 21.02 -20.55 -68.30
N PHE A 721 20.98 -19.80 -67.21
CA PHE A 721 19.84 -19.72 -66.30
C PHE A 721 19.35 -18.28 -66.20
N ILE A 722 18.03 -18.11 -66.24
CA ILE A 722 17.37 -16.82 -66.07
C ILE A 722 16.51 -16.92 -64.81
N GLU A 723 16.79 -16.05 -63.84
CA GLU A 723 15.91 -15.86 -62.69
C GLU A 723 14.76 -14.94 -63.11
N ILE A 724 13.53 -15.40 -62.91
CA ILE A 724 12.33 -14.64 -63.26
C ILE A 724 11.51 -14.41 -61.99
N SER A 725 11.13 -13.15 -61.77
CA SER A 725 10.23 -12.71 -60.71
C SER A 725 9.00 -12.03 -61.34
N CYS A 726 7.80 -12.47 -60.98
CA CYS A 726 6.56 -12.03 -61.60
C CYS A 726 5.53 -11.57 -60.57
N ARG A 727 4.74 -10.56 -60.94
CA ARG A 727 3.61 -10.04 -60.17
C ARG A 727 2.36 -9.96 -61.06
N ALA A 728 1.25 -10.49 -60.56
CA ALA A 728 -0.07 -10.29 -61.17
C ALA A 728 -0.65 -8.94 -60.72
N TYR A 729 -1.25 -8.23 -61.67
CA TYR A 729 -2.09 -7.05 -61.45
C TYR A 729 -3.50 -7.31 -61.96
#